data_AF-A0A942A9T6-F1
#
_entry.id   AF-A0A942A9T6-F1
#
_cell.length_a   1.000
_cell.length_b   1.000
_cell.length_c   1.000
_cell.angle_alpha   90.00
_cell.angle_beta   90.00
_cell.angle_gamma   90.00
#
_symmetry.space_group_name_H-M   'P 1'
#
loop_
_entity.id
_entity.type
_entity.pdbx_description
1 polymer ?
#
loop_
_entity_poly.entity_id
_entity_poly.type
_entity_poly.pdbx_seq_one_letter_code
_entity_poly.pdbx_strand_id
1 'polypeptide(L)'
;RYCGSTLQDTGVRAIRQGRVSATAPTLPSGANRSREYGDYDLSALPVEEVRHVPRRKPAATFQTERGSSRPDTRRGVPVNARGRAPALKTGHGRVHPVRRHNINWMLIGVALTLVAVLAGAGYMLYMSRSDSGQRATARRNAMAATEGMFALAQNTDDPLVQEERQELIDQWSGVPAQAYRMAGQDYLDVGDVQMAIVCLRISDVIDPENYDGLLLLANAYELDAQDDQAEAVYLRLAQEVSPFRSEAYTALISMYLEQDRGPEAADMMLLAYENTDRENFRQQREDFLPAMPEVSLTAGRYEISAMEQDISLTSPQGYDVYYTVDDDAVLPEDGILCEDGSIIPKEGTVTLRAVAVSGDLVSDPISVSYTFYYPTPPAPKCNLAPNTYKTLREVSLRPGNLSETQKAGLTKAEQAEIESHYVYYYTIDGSTPTEESPVYDGTPIKLPSGRVTLKAVCVNQYGKMSPTLEVGYKFNVSPYPLDMYGESDTFGSFTLNKTSIDEFKAAFGNPSQELETTYLNLTNSARHLQYNWGYAVFILENSAWQLVRVDMNSEIGTPPRGVGFGSTESEIVSVYKDFGQVEAPNGTRGLYYEYPNVGQVLVNDDGTRTVRYSCQISTSKVWVLEYDLDSNGRVKHMANYYQP
;
A
#
# COMPACT_ATOMS: atom_id res chain seq x y z
N ARG A 1 34.08 -5.57 -43.48
CA ARG A 1 33.46 -5.56 -44.82
C ARG A 1 32.01 -5.10 -44.66
N TYR A 2 31.59 -4.22 -45.55
CA TYR A 2 30.41 -3.33 -45.50
C TYR A 2 29.04 -4.01 -45.67
N CYS A 3 28.02 -3.17 -45.38
CA CYS A 3 26.59 -3.17 -45.73
C CYS A 3 25.65 -3.75 -44.64
N GLY A 4 24.62 -3.06 -44.12
CA GLY A 4 23.95 -1.80 -44.51
C GLY A 4 22.54 -2.07 -45.05
N SER A 5 21.49 -1.70 -44.30
CA SER A 5 20.16 -1.42 -44.86
C SER A 5 19.34 -0.51 -43.94
N THR A 6 18.96 0.63 -44.51
CA THR A 6 18.11 1.73 -44.03
C THR A 6 16.63 1.48 -44.34
N LEU A 7 15.72 1.91 -43.47
CA LEU A 7 14.31 2.27 -43.73
C LEU A 7 13.83 3.11 -42.52
N GLN A 8 13.02 4.17 -42.61
CA GLN A 8 12.65 5.11 -43.66
C GLN A 8 11.86 6.20 -42.91
N ASP A 9 12.31 7.44 -43.01
CA ASP A 9 11.68 8.62 -42.45
C ASP A 9 10.53 9.06 -43.37
N THR A 10 9.35 9.33 -42.83
CA THR A 10 8.25 10.01 -43.55
C THR A 10 7.75 11.19 -42.74
N GLY A 11 8.13 12.40 -43.18
CA GLY A 11 7.57 13.64 -42.69
C GLY A 11 6.22 13.97 -43.33
N VAL A 12 5.35 14.64 -42.57
CA VAL A 12 4.26 15.48 -43.11
C VAL A 12 4.24 16.82 -42.36
N ARG A 13 4.11 17.88 -43.16
CA ARG A 13 4.21 19.31 -42.82
C ARG A 13 2.97 19.86 -42.09
N ALA A 14 3.27 20.72 -41.11
CA ALA A 14 2.67 22.02 -40.76
C ALA A 14 1.20 22.34 -41.14
N ILE A 15 0.40 22.69 -40.12
CA ILE A 15 -0.64 23.72 -40.20
C ILE A 15 -0.52 24.64 -38.98
N ARG A 16 -0.14 25.90 -39.23
CA ARG A 16 -0.36 27.04 -38.32
C ARG A 16 -1.79 27.54 -38.52
N GLN A 17 -2.55 27.67 -37.44
CA GLN A 17 -3.64 28.65 -37.34
C GLN A 17 -3.55 29.32 -35.98
N GLY A 18 -3.27 30.62 -36.01
CA GLY A 18 -3.40 31.48 -34.83
C GLY A 18 -4.85 31.89 -34.65
N ARG A 19 -5.27 32.01 -33.39
CA ARG A 19 -6.36 32.90 -33.01
C ARG A 19 -5.96 33.66 -31.74
N VAL A 20 -5.87 34.97 -31.94
CA VAL A 20 -5.67 36.02 -30.95
C VAL A 20 -6.94 36.18 -30.12
N SER A 21 -6.78 36.69 -28.90
CA SER A 21 -7.77 37.33 -28.00
C SER A 21 -8.29 36.45 -26.86
N ALA A 22 -7.60 36.47 -25.72
CA ALA A 22 -8.23 36.28 -24.41
C ALA A 22 -7.57 37.24 -23.41
N THR A 23 -8.40 38.16 -22.97
CA THR A 23 -8.16 39.26 -22.04
C THR A 23 -7.74 38.73 -20.66
N ALA A 24 -6.74 39.36 -20.04
CA ALA A 24 -6.40 39.09 -18.64
C ALA A 24 -7.56 39.47 -17.71
N PRO A 25 -7.89 38.68 -16.68
CA PRO A 25 -8.83 39.10 -15.65
C PRO A 25 -8.18 40.20 -14.81
N THR A 26 -8.85 41.34 -14.76
CA THR A 26 -8.54 42.44 -13.84
C THR A 26 -9.04 42.06 -12.45
N LEU A 27 -8.14 42.00 -11.47
CA LEU A 27 -8.51 41.92 -10.05
C LEU A 27 -8.61 43.33 -9.46
N PRO A 28 -9.58 43.59 -8.56
CA PRO A 28 -9.81 44.91 -8.00
C PRO A 28 -8.68 45.33 -7.05
N SER A 29 -8.35 46.62 -7.09
CA SER A 29 -7.44 47.30 -6.18
C SER A 29 -8.09 47.49 -4.80
N GLY A 30 -7.33 47.26 -3.72
CA GLY A 30 -7.83 47.46 -2.37
C GLY A 30 -6.87 47.12 -1.23
N ALA A 31 -5.78 47.89 -1.12
CA ALA A 31 -5.10 48.34 0.10
C ALA A 31 -4.52 47.36 1.15
N ASN A 32 -3.25 47.66 1.49
CA ASN A 32 -2.50 47.39 2.72
C ASN A 32 -1.92 45.99 2.95
N ARG A 33 -0.71 45.76 2.44
CA ARG A 33 0.34 45.01 3.17
C ARG A 33 1.72 45.66 3.00
N SER A 34 2.46 45.54 4.08
CA SER A 34 3.74 46.15 4.46
C SER A 34 4.93 45.66 3.65
N ARG A 35 5.99 46.48 3.66
CA ARG A 35 7.24 46.39 2.91
C ARG A 35 7.97 45.04 3.02
N GLU A 36 8.32 44.49 1.86
CA GLU A 36 9.35 43.47 1.60
C GLU A 36 10.73 43.84 2.18
N TYR A 37 11.43 42.84 2.72
CA TYR A 37 12.88 42.79 2.85
C TYR A 37 13.37 41.59 2.03
N GLY A 38 14.40 41.81 1.23
CA GLY A 38 14.76 40.98 0.08
C GLY A 38 15.57 39.72 0.37
N ASP A 39 15.47 38.83 -0.62
CA ASP A 39 16.27 37.64 -0.88
C ASP A 39 17.78 37.86 -0.76
N TYR A 40 18.46 36.89 -0.14
CA TYR A 40 19.82 36.53 -0.51
C TYR A 40 19.84 35.08 -0.98
N ASP A 41 19.85 34.94 -2.30
CA ASP A 41 20.18 33.73 -3.06
C ASP A 41 21.70 33.50 -2.98
N LEU A 42 22.12 32.39 -2.37
CA LEU A 42 23.52 31.97 -2.28
C LEU A 42 23.86 31.07 -3.48
N SER A 43 24.26 31.68 -4.60
CA SER A 43 24.93 30.98 -5.69
C SER A 43 26.39 31.44 -5.85
N ALA A 44 27.27 30.46 -6.05
CA ALA A 44 28.71 30.62 -6.13
C ALA A 44 29.14 31.45 -7.35
N LEU A 45 30.03 32.43 -7.15
CA LEU A 45 30.64 33.20 -8.24
C LEU A 45 32.11 32.83 -8.48
N PRO A 46 32.59 32.90 -9.74
CA PRO A 46 33.90 32.42 -10.16
C PRO A 46 35.01 33.48 -10.05
N VAL A 47 36.24 33.01 -10.15
CA VAL A 47 37.50 33.77 -10.10
C VAL A 47 37.74 34.57 -11.39
N GLU A 48 38.01 35.88 -11.30
CA GLU A 48 38.90 36.61 -12.23
C GLU A 48 39.33 38.00 -11.71
N GLU A 49 40.19 38.67 -12.48
CA GLU A 49 41.46 39.28 -12.06
C GLU A 49 41.51 40.74 -11.57
N VAL A 50 42.61 40.97 -10.85
CA VAL A 50 43.26 42.20 -10.35
C VAL A 50 43.39 43.34 -11.37
N ARG A 51 43.18 44.60 -10.92
CA ARG A 51 44.04 45.77 -11.27
C ARG A 51 43.95 46.96 -10.28
N HIS A 52 45.01 47.08 -9.47
CA HIS A 52 45.76 48.26 -8.94
C HIS A 52 45.04 49.58 -8.51
N VAL A 53 44.99 49.92 -7.19
CA VAL A 53 45.97 50.69 -6.34
C VAL A 53 45.76 52.23 -6.41
N PRO A 54 45.97 53.09 -5.35
CA PRO A 54 46.79 52.88 -4.14
C PRO A 54 46.17 53.21 -2.76
N ARG A 55 46.63 52.45 -1.76
CA ARG A 55 46.51 52.71 -0.31
C ARG A 55 47.69 53.55 0.21
N ARG A 56 47.40 54.48 1.12
CA ARG A 56 48.37 55.06 2.08
C ARG A 56 48.50 54.14 3.30
N LYS A 57 49.74 54.00 3.79
CA LYS A 57 50.18 53.16 4.92
C LYS A 57 49.68 53.66 6.28
N PRO A 58 49.38 52.77 7.25
CA PRO A 58 49.38 53.09 8.66
C PRO A 58 50.73 52.76 9.35
N ALA A 59 50.89 53.33 10.54
CA ALA A 59 52.06 53.26 11.40
C ALA A 59 52.26 51.87 12.07
N ALA A 60 53.50 51.57 12.43
CA ALA A 60 53.91 50.32 13.07
C ALA A 60 54.12 50.49 14.58
N THR A 61 53.67 49.46 15.31
CA THR A 61 53.79 49.27 16.74
C THR A 61 55.09 48.52 17.09
N PHE A 62 55.61 48.83 18.27
CA PHE A 62 56.74 48.24 18.97
C PHE A 62 56.69 46.71 19.15
N GLN A 63 57.85 46.06 19.10
CA GLN A 63 58.16 44.83 19.85
C GLN A 63 59.60 44.82 20.38
N THR A 64 59.76 44.38 21.63
CA THR A 64 60.96 43.96 22.39
C THR A 64 61.26 42.48 22.08
N GLU A 65 62.46 41.86 22.14
CA GLU A 65 63.55 41.84 23.13
C GLU A 65 64.88 41.27 22.55
N ARG A 66 66.00 41.69 23.19
CA ARG A 66 67.30 41.01 23.54
C ARG A 66 68.09 40.11 22.57
N GLY A 67 69.41 40.37 22.49
CA GLY A 67 70.43 39.33 22.25
C GLY A 67 71.80 39.80 21.71
N SER A 68 72.67 40.29 22.61
CA SER A 68 74.15 40.39 22.58
C SER A 68 74.98 40.12 21.30
N SER A 69 75.85 41.08 20.92
CA SER A 69 77.34 40.92 20.88
C SER A 69 78.04 42.20 20.38
N ARG A 70 78.98 42.72 21.19
CA ARG A 70 79.97 43.79 20.94
C ARG A 70 81.15 43.27 20.07
N PRO A 71 82.20 44.06 19.75
CA PRO A 71 82.32 45.49 19.39
C PRO A 71 83.27 45.72 18.18
N ASP A 72 83.29 46.92 17.56
CA ASP A 72 84.58 47.49 17.12
C ASP A 72 84.54 49.03 16.95
N THR A 73 85.73 49.59 17.05
CA THR A 73 86.15 50.95 17.33
C THR A 73 86.45 51.76 16.06
N ARG A 74 86.32 53.10 16.14
CA ARG A 74 87.29 54.16 15.73
C ARG A 74 86.58 55.50 15.56
N ARG A 75 86.83 56.50 16.42
CA ARG A 75 87.92 57.51 16.38
C ARG A 75 87.59 58.69 15.45
N GLY A 76 87.42 59.88 16.02
CA GLY A 76 87.42 61.15 15.27
C GLY A 76 86.70 62.31 15.96
N VAL A 77 87.35 62.94 16.94
CA VAL A 77 87.01 64.30 17.40
C VAL A 77 87.92 65.28 16.66
N PRO A 78 87.42 66.46 16.26
CA PRO A 78 88.08 67.67 16.75
C PRO A 78 87.11 68.73 17.30
N VAL A 79 87.68 69.54 18.19
CA VAL A 79 87.11 70.65 18.96
C VAL A 79 87.32 71.97 18.21
N ASN A 80 86.43 72.96 18.46
CA ASN A 80 86.56 74.43 18.39
C ASN A 80 85.41 75.07 17.60
N ALA A 81 84.79 76.21 17.93
CA ALA A 81 84.90 77.15 19.05
C ALA A 81 83.68 78.11 19.05
N ARG A 82 83.33 78.63 20.24
CA ARG A 82 82.72 79.95 20.58
C ARG A 82 81.59 80.54 19.71
N GLY A 83 80.43 80.77 20.35
CA GLY A 83 79.38 81.65 19.81
C GLY A 83 78.23 81.94 20.78
N ARG A 84 78.46 82.88 21.73
CA ARG A 84 77.54 83.88 22.32
C ARG A 84 76.02 83.57 22.44
N ALA A 85 75.52 83.51 23.68
CA ALA A 85 74.10 83.61 24.03
C ALA A 85 73.60 85.08 24.05
N PRO A 86 72.28 85.32 23.90
CA PRO A 86 71.65 86.50 24.51
C PRO A 86 70.49 86.18 25.47
N ALA A 87 70.30 87.15 26.37
CA ALA A 87 69.57 87.19 27.62
C ALA A 87 68.04 87.01 27.59
N LEU A 88 67.53 86.39 28.67
CA LEU A 88 66.15 86.46 29.16
C LEU A 88 65.80 87.89 29.65
N LYS A 89 64.64 88.40 29.26
CA LYS A 89 64.00 89.57 29.87
C LYS A 89 62.99 89.12 30.92
N THR A 90 63.29 89.37 32.19
CA THR A 90 62.36 89.30 33.32
C THR A 90 61.64 90.64 33.48
N GLY A 91 60.32 90.65 33.35
CA GLY A 91 59.47 91.80 33.67
C GLY A 91 58.76 91.59 35.00
N HIS A 92 59.08 92.42 36.00
CA HIS A 92 58.39 92.48 37.28
C HIS A 92 57.00 93.12 37.12
N GLY A 93 55.94 92.35 37.38
CA GLY A 93 54.56 92.82 37.48
C GLY A 93 54.20 93.20 38.92
N ARG A 94 53.57 94.37 39.09
CA ARG A 94 53.18 94.99 40.36
C ARG A 94 52.17 94.14 41.14
N VAL A 95 52.36 94.04 42.46
CA VAL A 95 51.42 93.39 43.40
C VAL A 95 50.31 94.38 43.76
N HIS A 96 49.06 94.06 43.40
CA HIS A 96 47.87 94.77 43.86
C HIS A 96 47.44 94.27 45.25
N PRO A 97 46.96 95.13 46.16
CA PRO A 97 46.50 94.68 47.48
C PRO A 97 45.20 93.88 47.36
N VAL A 98 45.20 92.68 47.93
CA VAL A 98 44.04 91.78 47.98
C VAL A 98 42.97 92.38 48.90
N ARG A 99 41.89 92.93 48.33
CA ARG A 99 40.64 93.13 49.07
C ARG A 99 40.13 91.75 49.47
N ARG A 100 40.09 91.45 50.78
CA ARG A 100 39.34 90.29 51.30
C ARG A 100 37.88 90.46 50.90
N HIS A 101 37.45 89.78 49.85
CA HIS A 101 36.03 89.51 49.66
C HIS A 101 35.61 88.54 50.76
N ASN A 102 34.54 88.88 51.47
CA ASN A 102 33.91 87.95 52.39
C ASN A 102 33.28 86.83 51.53
N ILE A 103 34.05 85.76 51.29
CA ILE A 103 33.55 84.59 50.58
C ILE A 103 32.48 83.98 51.47
N ASN A 104 31.24 84.00 50.99
CA ASN A 104 30.15 83.32 51.65
C ASN A 104 30.29 81.83 51.39
N TRP A 105 31.09 81.16 52.23
CA TRP A 105 31.34 79.72 52.16
C TRP A 105 30.05 78.89 52.23
N MET A 106 29.00 79.41 52.86
CA MET A 106 27.67 78.81 52.84
C MET A 106 27.06 78.81 51.44
N LEU A 107 27.23 79.90 50.68
CA LEU A 107 26.73 80.04 49.31
C LEU A 107 27.51 79.17 48.32
N ILE A 108 28.84 79.03 48.50
CA ILE A 108 29.66 78.08 47.72
C ILE A 108 29.30 76.63 48.07
N GLY A 109 29.08 76.33 49.36
CA GLY A 109 28.60 75.02 49.81
C GLY A 109 27.26 74.66 49.16
N VAL A 110 26.29 75.57 49.19
CA VAL A 110 24.99 75.38 48.53
C VAL A 110 25.14 75.22 47.02
N ALA A 111 25.98 76.02 46.36
CA ALA A 111 26.23 75.90 44.91
C ALA A 111 26.86 74.54 44.55
N LEU A 112 27.83 74.04 45.33
CA LEU A 112 28.43 72.73 45.14
C LEU A 112 27.43 71.60 45.39
N THR A 113 26.58 71.71 46.42
CA THR A 113 25.50 70.73 46.64
C THR A 113 24.50 70.72 45.48
N LEU A 114 24.19 71.88 44.91
CA LEU A 114 23.26 71.98 43.78
C LEU A 114 23.88 71.41 42.49
N VAL A 115 25.16 71.64 42.23
CA VAL A 115 25.89 71.00 41.12
C VAL A 115 25.97 69.48 41.33
N ALA A 116 26.21 68.99 42.53
CA ALA A 116 26.22 67.55 42.83
C ALA A 116 24.84 66.92 42.64
N VAL A 117 23.76 67.59 43.04
CA VAL A 117 22.38 67.16 42.80
C VAL A 117 22.06 67.14 41.30
N LEU A 118 22.47 68.17 40.54
CA LEU A 118 22.28 68.21 39.09
C LEU A 118 23.10 67.15 38.36
N ALA A 119 24.35 66.91 38.78
CA ALA A 119 25.19 65.85 38.24
C ALA A 119 24.62 64.46 38.57
N GLY A 120 24.10 64.26 39.80
CA GLY A 120 23.41 63.04 40.20
C GLY A 120 22.12 62.81 39.41
N ALA A 121 21.30 63.85 39.23
CA ALA A 121 20.10 63.78 38.40
C ALA A 121 20.44 63.53 36.92
N GLY A 122 21.48 64.17 36.40
CA GLY A 122 22.00 63.93 35.05
C GLY A 122 22.54 62.51 34.86
N TYR A 123 23.23 61.96 35.85
CA TYR A 123 23.69 60.57 35.86
C TYR A 123 22.53 59.58 35.89
N MET A 124 21.50 59.80 36.73
CA MET A 124 20.31 58.96 36.74
C MET A 124 19.51 59.05 35.43
N LEU A 125 19.43 60.24 34.83
CA LEU A 125 18.83 60.41 33.50
C LEU A 125 19.62 59.68 32.43
N TYR A 126 20.95 59.73 32.46
CA TYR A 126 21.82 59.00 31.54
C TYR A 126 21.67 57.48 31.69
N MET A 127 21.66 56.95 32.92
CA MET A 127 21.47 55.53 33.19
C MET A 127 20.09 55.01 32.79
N SER A 128 19.05 55.84 32.93
CA SER A 128 17.67 55.46 32.60
C SER A 128 17.27 55.69 31.14
N ARG A 129 17.89 56.62 30.42
CA ARG A 129 17.47 57.00 29.06
C ARG A 129 18.49 56.82 27.95
N SER A 130 19.76 56.57 28.27
CA SER A 130 20.77 56.31 27.22
C SER A 130 21.00 54.81 27.05
N ASP A 131 21.20 54.37 25.81
CA ASP A 131 21.44 52.96 25.48
C ASP A 131 22.67 52.40 26.23
N SER A 132 23.73 53.20 26.32
CA SER A 132 24.96 52.83 27.05
C SER A 132 24.76 52.71 28.57
N GLY A 133 23.95 53.61 29.16
CA GLY A 133 23.60 53.55 30.58
C GLY A 133 22.68 52.38 30.93
N GLN A 134 21.71 52.09 30.07
CA GLN A 134 20.82 50.94 30.21
C GLN A 134 21.60 49.63 30.05
N ARG A 135 22.48 49.50 29.06
CA ARG A 135 23.37 48.34 28.89
C ARG A 135 24.29 48.12 30.08
N ALA A 136 24.86 49.19 30.66
CA ALA A 136 25.67 49.08 31.88
C ALA A 136 24.85 48.56 33.07
N THR A 137 23.59 48.99 33.19
CA THR A 137 22.67 48.50 34.22
C THR A 137 22.28 47.03 33.97
N ALA A 138 22.01 46.65 32.72
CA ALA A 138 21.70 45.27 32.32
C ALA A 138 22.84 44.31 32.70
N ARG A 139 24.10 44.67 32.40
CA ARG A 139 25.28 43.89 32.82
C ARG A 139 25.38 43.74 34.33
N ARG A 140 25.12 44.82 35.08
CA ARG A 140 25.12 44.78 36.55
C ARG A 140 24.05 43.84 37.09
N ASN A 141 22.85 43.89 36.52
CA ASN A 141 21.74 43.01 36.90
C ASN A 141 22.06 41.55 36.57
N ALA A 142 22.66 41.28 35.41
CA ALA A 142 23.12 39.95 35.03
C ALA A 142 24.19 39.40 35.99
N MET A 143 25.18 40.20 36.38
CA MET A 143 26.19 39.79 37.37
C MET A 143 25.61 39.47 38.75
N ALA A 144 24.45 40.04 39.09
CA ALA A 144 23.75 39.80 40.35
C ALA A 144 22.71 38.68 40.25
N ALA A 145 22.40 38.21 39.04
CA ALA A 145 21.42 37.16 38.84
C ALA A 145 21.97 35.80 39.30
N THR A 146 21.09 34.95 39.81
CA THR A 146 21.42 33.61 40.30
C THR A 146 20.40 32.61 39.77
N GLU A 147 20.74 31.32 39.72
CA GLU A 147 19.79 30.28 39.30
C GLU A 147 18.50 30.27 40.14
N GLY A 148 18.59 30.57 41.44
CA GLY A 148 17.42 30.70 42.30
C GLY A 148 16.45 31.81 41.85
N MET A 149 16.97 32.91 41.30
CA MET A 149 16.15 33.99 40.74
C MET A 149 15.45 33.55 39.45
N PHE A 150 16.13 32.79 38.58
CA PHE A 150 15.49 32.25 37.38
C PHE A 150 14.42 31.21 37.71
N ALA A 151 14.68 30.33 38.69
CA ALA A 151 13.68 29.39 39.18
C ALA A 151 12.46 30.12 39.77
N LEU A 152 12.67 31.19 40.54
CA LEU A 152 11.58 32.04 41.05
C LEU A 152 10.80 32.71 39.90
N ALA A 153 11.48 33.21 38.87
CA ALA A 153 10.85 33.82 37.70
C ALA A 153 9.97 32.84 36.90
N GLN A 154 10.37 31.57 36.82
CA GLN A 154 9.66 30.52 36.12
C GLN A 154 8.52 29.88 36.95
N ASN A 155 8.50 30.06 38.27
CA ASN A 155 7.48 29.47 39.15
C ASN A 155 6.14 30.23 39.05
N THR A 156 5.29 29.82 38.10
CA THR A 156 3.96 30.40 37.88
C THR A 156 2.87 29.77 38.73
N ASP A 157 3.10 28.59 39.32
CA ASP A 157 2.05 27.77 39.91
C ASP A 157 1.88 27.95 41.42
N ASP A 158 2.94 28.35 42.13
CA ASP A 158 2.91 28.55 43.58
C ASP A 158 2.39 29.95 43.95
N PRO A 159 1.24 30.07 44.64
CA PRO A 159 0.68 31.36 45.04
C PRO A 159 1.53 32.10 46.08
N LEU A 160 2.37 31.41 46.86
CA LEU A 160 3.10 31.98 48.00
C LEU A 160 4.31 32.81 47.57
N VAL A 161 4.82 32.61 46.35
CA VAL A 161 6.02 33.29 45.82
C VAL A 161 5.68 34.32 44.73
N GLN A 162 4.41 34.55 44.45
CA GLN A 162 3.98 35.48 43.38
C GLN A 162 4.41 36.93 43.64
N GLU A 163 4.41 37.37 44.90
CA GLU A 163 4.84 38.72 45.27
C GLU A 163 6.36 38.88 45.02
N GLU A 164 7.17 37.95 45.54
CA GLU A 164 8.63 37.96 45.33
C GLU A 164 9.01 37.81 43.84
N ARG A 165 8.26 37.00 43.09
CA ARG A 165 8.39 36.85 41.64
C ARG A 165 8.10 38.15 40.92
N GLN A 166 7.00 38.83 41.25
CA GLN A 166 6.63 40.09 40.62
C GLN A 166 7.65 41.18 40.92
N GLU A 167 8.16 41.27 42.16
CA GLU A 167 9.23 42.20 42.51
C GLU A 167 10.51 41.96 41.70
N LEU A 168 10.89 40.69 41.49
CA LEU A 168 12.03 40.32 40.66
C LEU A 168 11.83 40.73 39.19
N ILE A 169 10.64 40.49 38.64
CA ILE A 169 10.30 40.89 37.26
C ILE A 169 10.29 42.43 37.15
N ASP A 170 9.75 43.15 38.12
CA ASP A 170 9.76 44.61 38.17
C ASP A 170 11.21 45.16 38.25
N GLN A 171 12.07 44.49 39.02
CA GLN A 171 13.50 44.82 39.11
C GLN A 171 14.20 44.63 37.76
N TRP A 172 13.94 43.53 37.06
CA TRP A 172 14.55 43.23 35.77
C TRP A 172 14.00 44.11 34.64
N SER A 173 12.68 44.35 34.63
CA SER A 173 11.98 45.17 33.63
C SER A 173 12.20 46.68 33.79
N GLY A 174 12.79 47.13 34.90
CA GLY A 174 13.29 48.50 35.06
C GLY A 174 14.36 48.90 34.02
N VAL A 175 14.90 47.92 33.27
CA VAL A 175 15.73 48.10 32.07
C VAL A 175 15.04 47.41 30.88
N PRO A 176 14.95 48.04 29.69
CA PRO A 176 14.35 47.40 28.53
C PRO A 176 15.02 46.06 28.16
N ALA A 177 14.22 45.06 27.79
CA ALA A 177 14.71 43.72 27.39
C ALA A 177 15.80 43.78 26.30
N GLN A 178 15.66 44.71 25.33
CA GLN A 178 16.67 44.94 24.29
C GLN A 178 18.06 45.27 24.86
N ALA A 179 18.16 46.00 25.97
CA ALA A 179 19.45 46.33 26.56
C ALA A 179 20.16 45.10 27.14
N TYR A 180 19.39 44.12 27.65
CA TYR A 180 19.93 42.81 28.04
C TYR A 180 20.40 42.01 26.83
N ARG A 181 19.64 41.99 25.72
CA ARG A 181 20.07 41.32 24.47
C ARG A 181 21.37 41.90 23.91
N MET A 182 21.47 43.23 23.85
CA MET A 182 22.70 43.91 23.42
C MET A 182 23.86 43.63 24.36
N ALA A 183 23.62 43.62 25.69
CA ALA A 183 24.65 43.25 26.65
C ALA A 183 25.11 41.80 26.48
N GLY A 184 24.19 40.87 26.23
CA GLY A 184 24.49 39.48 25.93
C GLY A 184 25.32 39.34 24.66
N GLN A 185 24.97 40.04 23.59
CA GLN A 185 25.76 40.07 22.36
C GLN A 185 27.18 40.61 22.59
N ASP A 186 27.35 41.67 23.38
CA ASP A 186 28.69 42.16 23.71
C ASP A 186 29.52 41.12 24.48
N TYR A 187 28.87 40.33 25.34
CA TYR A 187 29.52 39.26 26.08
C TYR A 187 29.94 38.12 25.15
N LEU A 188 29.11 37.77 24.16
CA LEU A 188 29.49 36.84 23.08
C LEU A 188 30.69 37.37 22.28
N ASP A 189 30.70 38.66 21.92
CA ASP A 189 31.78 39.29 21.14
C ASP A 189 33.14 39.22 21.85
N VAL A 190 33.15 39.21 23.20
CA VAL A 190 34.37 39.05 24.00
C VAL A 190 34.63 37.61 24.45
N GLY A 191 33.76 36.66 24.08
CA GLY A 191 33.89 35.23 24.38
C GLY A 191 33.39 34.80 25.76
N ASP A 192 32.67 35.64 26.48
CA ASP A 192 32.06 35.32 27.79
C ASP A 192 30.63 34.78 27.59
N VAL A 193 30.55 33.53 27.11
CA VAL A 193 29.27 32.90 26.72
C VAL A 193 28.33 32.73 27.92
N GLN A 194 28.87 32.42 29.10
CA GLN A 194 28.10 32.26 30.34
C GLN A 194 27.36 33.54 30.73
N MET A 195 28.06 34.67 30.74
CA MET A 195 27.42 35.96 31.03
C MET A 195 26.44 36.37 29.94
N ALA A 196 26.69 36.00 28.69
CA ALA A 196 25.74 36.20 27.61
C ALA A 196 24.44 35.44 27.84
N ILE A 197 24.50 34.15 28.19
CA ILE A 197 23.34 33.32 28.53
C ILE A 197 22.53 33.97 29.67
N VAL A 198 23.20 34.42 30.75
CA VAL A 198 22.50 35.08 31.88
C VAL A 198 21.76 36.35 31.42
N CYS A 199 22.41 37.21 30.62
CA CYS A 199 21.76 38.39 30.05
C CYS A 199 20.53 38.01 29.19
N LEU A 200 20.66 36.99 28.34
CA LEU A 200 19.62 36.57 27.41
C LEU A 200 18.45 35.87 28.11
N ARG A 201 18.70 35.08 29.16
CA ARG A 201 17.65 34.51 30.02
C ARG A 201 16.86 35.60 30.74
N ILE A 202 17.51 36.65 31.23
CA ILE A 202 16.79 37.80 31.82
C ILE A 202 15.93 38.47 30.75
N SER A 203 16.45 38.64 29.53
CA SER A 203 15.65 39.16 28.43
C SER A 203 14.43 38.29 28.12
N ASP A 204 14.58 36.96 28.10
CA ASP A 204 13.47 36.02 27.87
C ASP A 204 12.41 36.13 28.97
N VAL A 205 12.81 36.26 30.24
CA VAL A 205 11.84 36.48 31.33
C VAL A 205 11.03 37.78 31.16
N ILE A 206 11.64 38.85 30.65
CA ILE A 206 10.95 40.13 30.44
C ILE A 206 10.12 40.14 29.14
N ASP A 207 10.63 39.51 28.09
CA ASP A 207 10.12 39.56 26.72
C ASP A 207 10.14 38.15 26.10
N PRO A 208 9.27 37.24 26.58
CA PRO A 208 9.37 35.80 26.32
C PRO A 208 8.98 35.36 24.92
N GLU A 209 8.35 36.23 24.12
CA GLU A 209 7.95 35.94 22.74
C GLU A 209 8.92 36.55 21.72
N ASN A 210 10.05 37.09 22.18
CA ASN A 210 11.02 37.73 21.31
C ASN A 210 11.86 36.70 20.53
N TYR A 211 11.47 36.45 19.29
CA TYR A 211 12.15 35.47 18.44
C TYR A 211 13.66 35.69 18.33
N ASP A 212 14.11 36.90 18.01
CA ASP A 212 15.54 37.18 17.78
C ASP A 212 16.36 37.01 19.08
N GLY A 213 15.78 37.35 20.23
CA GLY A 213 16.38 37.15 21.54
C GLY A 213 16.49 35.68 21.94
N LEU A 214 15.44 34.90 21.69
CA LEU A 214 15.43 33.45 21.93
C LEU A 214 16.37 32.71 20.99
N LEU A 215 16.45 33.10 19.71
CA LEU A 215 17.40 32.52 18.76
C LEU A 215 18.84 32.78 19.21
N LEU A 216 19.13 34.00 19.67
CA LEU A 216 20.43 34.34 20.23
C LEU A 216 20.74 33.57 21.52
N LEU A 217 19.73 33.30 22.35
CA LEU A 217 19.86 32.46 23.55
C LEU A 217 20.17 31.00 23.21
N ALA A 218 19.46 30.42 22.24
CA ALA A 218 19.69 29.06 21.77
C ALA A 218 21.11 28.90 21.19
N ASN A 219 21.53 29.82 20.32
CA ASN A 219 22.90 29.86 19.79
C ASN A 219 23.95 29.97 20.91
N ALA A 220 23.66 30.74 21.97
CA ALA A 220 24.57 30.87 23.11
C ALA A 220 24.65 29.56 23.92
N TYR A 221 23.55 28.81 24.05
CA TYR A 221 23.56 27.49 24.66
C TYR A 221 24.37 26.47 23.83
N GLU A 222 24.23 26.46 22.50
CA GLU A 222 25.07 25.61 21.63
C GLU A 222 26.57 25.94 21.79
N LEU A 223 26.92 27.23 21.79
CA LEU A 223 28.32 27.66 21.96
C LEU A 223 28.93 27.23 23.31
N ASP A 224 28.09 27.03 24.32
CA ASP A 224 28.47 26.55 25.64
C ASP A 224 28.36 25.01 25.80
N ALA A 225 28.01 24.29 24.72
CA ALA A 225 27.75 22.85 24.71
C ALA A 225 26.61 22.42 25.65
N GLN A 226 25.58 23.25 25.77
CA GLN A 226 24.34 22.95 26.50
C GLN A 226 23.23 22.54 25.53
N ASP A 227 23.43 21.44 24.81
CA ASP A 227 22.58 21.01 23.70
C ASP A 227 21.12 20.80 24.12
N ASP A 228 20.87 20.21 25.30
CA ASP A 228 19.50 20.01 25.81
C ASP A 228 18.75 21.34 26.00
N GLN A 229 19.45 22.39 26.45
CA GLN A 229 18.86 23.72 26.63
C GLN A 229 18.66 24.42 25.29
N ALA A 230 19.60 24.25 24.35
CA ALA A 230 19.49 24.77 23.00
C ALA A 230 18.28 24.13 22.26
N GLU A 231 18.18 22.80 22.28
CA GLU A 231 17.07 22.02 21.70
C GLU A 231 15.73 22.52 22.23
N ALA A 232 15.59 22.66 23.56
CA ALA A 232 14.36 23.14 24.18
C ALA A 232 13.97 24.55 23.69
N VAL A 233 14.94 25.48 23.57
CA VAL A 233 14.67 26.83 23.08
C VAL A 233 14.32 26.84 21.58
N TYR A 234 15.00 26.04 20.75
CA TYR A 234 14.64 25.95 19.33
C TYR A 234 13.28 25.30 19.11
N LEU A 235 12.93 24.26 19.85
CA LEU A 235 11.59 23.65 19.79
C LEU A 235 10.52 24.68 20.15
N ARG A 236 10.74 25.47 21.22
CA ARG A 236 9.86 26.58 21.58
C ARG A 236 9.74 27.62 20.46
N LEU A 237 10.85 27.98 19.81
CA LEU A 237 10.83 28.90 18.67
C LEU A 237 10.03 28.37 17.49
N ALA A 238 10.23 27.08 17.16
CA ALA A 238 9.63 26.41 16.02
C ALA A 238 8.14 26.07 16.24
N GLN A 239 7.71 25.77 17.46
CA GLN A 239 6.35 25.29 17.73
C GLN A 239 5.44 26.35 18.33
N GLU A 240 5.96 27.25 19.17
CA GLU A 240 5.15 28.18 19.96
C GLU A 240 5.28 29.63 19.49
N VAL A 241 6.51 30.11 19.27
CA VAL A 241 6.75 31.55 19.05
C VAL A 241 6.51 31.97 17.60
N SER A 242 7.15 31.29 16.64
CA SER A 242 7.03 31.64 15.23
C SER A 242 7.26 30.44 14.31
N PRO A 243 6.25 29.56 14.12
CA PRO A 243 6.40 28.35 13.30
C PRO A 243 6.69 28.60 11.83
N PHE A 244 6.37 29.78 11.30
CA PHE A 244 6.62 30.12 9.89
C PHE A 244 8.07 30.57 9.61
N ARG A 245 8.92 30.65 10.64
CA ARG A 245 10.34 31.03 10.53
C ARG A 245 11.22 29.79 10.51
N SER A 246 12.23 29.79 9.64
CA SER A 246 13.01 28.60 9.31
C SER A 246 14.26 28.39 10.15
N GLU A 247 14.73 29.42 10.86
CA GLU A 247 16.04 29.41 11.51
C GLU A 247 16.12 28.35 12.61
N ALA A 248 15.08 28.27 13.46
CA ALA A 248 15.00 27.26 14.51
C ALA A 248 14.93 25.82 13.96
N TYR A 249 14.14 25.58 12.91
CA TYR A 249 14.12 24.27 12.22
C TYR A 249 15.48 23.91 11.66
N THR A 250 16.15 24.86 11.01
CA THR A 250 17.47 24.63 10.41
C THR A 250 18.48 24.22 11.48
N ALA A 251 18.48 24.90 12.64
CA ALA A 251 19.35 24.55 13.76
C ALA A 251 19.02 23.17 14.34
N LEU A 252 17.74 22.86 14.60
CA LEU A 252 17.31 21.54 15.08
C LEU A 252 17.70 20.41 14.13
N ILE A 253 17.47 20.60 12.83
CA ILE A 253 17.85 19.63 11.79
C ILE A 253 19.36 19.40 11.82
N SER A 254 20.17 20.46 11.79
CA SER A 254 21.62 20.34 11.87
C SER A 254 22.08 19.62 13.13
N MET A 255 21.51 19.99 14.28
CA MET A 255 21.83 19.38 15.57
C MET A 255 21.49 17.88 15.59
N TYR A 256 20.32 17.48 15.06
CA TYR A 256 19.95 16.06 14.96
C TYR A 256 20.87 15.29 14.01
N LEU A 257 21.25 15.88 12.88
CA LEU A 257 22.19 15.25 11.95
C LEU A 257 23.59 15.07 12.54
N GLU A 258 24.07 16.04 13.33
CA GLU A 258 25.35 15.93 14.05
C GLU A 258 25.34 14.86 15.14
N GLN A 259 24.16 14.53 15.67
CA GLN A 259 23.94 13.49 16.69
C GLN A 259 23.58 12.11 16.11
N ASP A 260 23.68 11.93 14.78
CA ASP A 260 23.24 10.71 14.07
C ASP A 260 21.74 10.37 14.27
N ARG A 261 20.90 11.36 14.59
CA ARG A 261 19.43 11.28 14.76
C ARG A 261 18.67 11.55 13.45
N GLY A 262 18.97 10.75 12.43
CA GLY A 262 18.43 10.90 11.08
C GLY A 262 16.89 10.88 10.97
N PRO A 263 16.18 9.91 11.59
CA PRO A 263 14.72 9.87 11.58
C PRO A 263 14.09 11.13 12.18
N GLU A 264 14.59 11.59 13.33
CA GLU A 264 14.10 12.81 13.98
C GLU A 264 14.38 14.06 13.14
N ALA A 265 15.53 14.10 12.43
CA ALA A 265 15.83 15.17 11.48
C ALA A 265 14.82 15.19 10.32
N ALA A 266 14.45 14.03 9.78
CA ALA A 266 13.48 13.90 8.70
C ALA A 266 12.05 14.32 9.13
N ASP A 267 11.67 14.02 10.38
CA ASP A 267 10.40 14.48 10.95
C ASP A 267 10.40 16.00 11.16
N MET A 268 11.52 16.57 11.59
CA MET A 268 11.66 18.03 11.67
C MET A 268 11.64 18.70 10.30
N MET A 269 12.20 18.08 9.26
CA MET A 269 12.09 18.57 7.88
C MET A 269 10.64 18.59 7.40
N LEU A 270 9.85 17.56 7.74
CA LEU A 270 8.42 17.53 7.42
C LEU A 270 7.69 18.67 8.15
N LEU A 271 7.88 18.79 9.46
CA LEU A 271 7.25 19.84 10.27
C LEU A 271 7.65 21.25 9.78
N ALA A 272 8.92 21.44 9.40
CA ALA A 272 9.41 22.68 8.81
C ALA A 272 8.73 22.98 7.48
N TYR A 273 8.55 21.98 6.62
CA TYR A 273 7.83 22.14 5.35
C TYR A 273 6.36 22.53 5.60
N GLU A 274 5.65 21.83 6.48
CA GLU A 274 4.24 22.11 6.79
C GLU A 274 4.01 23.52 7.33
N ASN A 275 4.93 24.01 8.18
CA ASN A 275 4.77 25.33 8.81
C ASN A 275 5.33 26.49 7.97
N THR A 276 6.28 26.24 7.07
CA THR A 276 6.96 27.31 6.29
C THR A 276 6.67 27.27 4.79
N ASP A 277 6.09 26.19 4.27
CA ASP A 277 5.88 25.91 2.83
C ASP A 277 7.17 26.01 2.00
N ARG A 278 8.33 25.74 2.62
CA ARG A 278 9.64 25.80 1.96
C ARG A 278 10.05 24.44 1.42
N GLU A 279 10.08 24.38 0.10
CA GLU A 279 10.36 23.19 -0.69
C GLU A 279 11.72 22.52 -0.41
N ASN A 280 12.72 23.27 0.04
CA ASN A 280 14.04 22.73 0.36
C ASN A 280 14.00 21.69 1.49
N PHE A 281 13.12 21.85 2.49
CA PHE A 281 12.99 20.86 3.57
C PHE A 281 12.39 19.56 3.07
N ARG A 282 11.42 19.63 2.14
CA ARG A 282 10.87 18.45 1.48
C ARG A 282 11.96 17.69 0.71
N GLN A 283 12.75 18.41 -0.08
CA GLN A 283 13.87 17.82 -0.83
C GLN A 283 14.94 17.20 0.07
N GLN A 284 15.29 17.87 1.18
CA GLN A 284 16.24 17.30 2.14
C GLN A 284 15.69 16.02 2.77
N ARG A 285 14.38 15.96 3.07
CA ARG A 285 13.74 14.78 3.65
C ARG A 285 13.77 13.57 2.72
N GLU A 286 13.77 13.78 1.40
CA GLU A 286 13.82 12.68 0.42
C GLU A 286 15.07 11.81 0.60
N ASP A 287 16.21 12.39 0.99
CA ASP A 287 17.46 11.66 1.22
C ASP A 287 17.39 10.72 2.45
N PHE A 288 16.40 10.90 3.33
CA PHE A 288 16.19 10.10 4.53
C PHE A 288 15.11 9.02 4.35
N LEU A 289 14.34 9.08 3.26
CA LEU A 289 13.35 8.06 2.98
C LEU A 289 14.05 6.70 2.85
N PRO A 290 13.49 5.63 3.44
CA PRO A 290 13.98 4.29 3.22
C PRO A 290 14.07 3.99 1.73
N ALA A 291 15.13 3.30 1.32
CA ALA A 291 15.25 2.75 -0.01
C ALA A 291 14.09 1.77 -0.26
N MET A 292 13.58 1.77 -1.49
CA MET A 292 12.55 0.83 -1.91
C MET A 292 13.01 -0.61 -1.61
N PRO A 293 12.10 -1.49 -1.18
CA PRO A 293 12.45 -2.88 -0.99
C PRO A 293 12.74 -3.56 -2.33
N GLU A 294 13.60 -4.56 -2.31
CA GLU A 294 13.99 -5.38 -3.46
C GLU A 294 13.23 -6.70 -3.46
N VAL A 295 12.85 -7.15 -4.67
CA VAL A 295 12.15 -8.42 -4.89
C VAL A 295 13.00 -9.35 -5.76
N SER A 296 13.11 -10.63 -5.42
CA SER A 296 13.94 -11.59 -6.18
C SER A 296 13.41 -11.93 -7.57
N LEU A 297 12.08 -11.87 -7.77
CA LEU A 297 11.44 -12.20 -9.03
C LEU A 297 11.01 -10.94 -9.78
N THR A 298 11.37 -10.86 -11.05
CA THR A 298 10.88 -9.82 -11.94
C THR A 298 9.43 -10.08 -12.34
N ALA A 299 8.71 -9.03 -12.76
CA ALA A 299 7.34 -9.18 -13.26
C ALA A 299 7.26 -10.22 -14.39
N GLY A 300 6.27 -11.10 -14.33
CA GLY A 300 6.18 -12.18 -15.29
C GLY A 300 5.22 -13.30 -14.93
N ARG A 301 5.28 -14.36 -15.73
CA ARG A 301 4.43 -15.54 -15.59
C ARG A 301 5.28 -16.72 -15.13
N TYR A 302 4.86 -17.35 -14.02
CA TYR A 302 5.64 -18.37 -13.34
C TYR A 302 4.81 -19.65 -13.11
N GLU A 303 5.45 -20.79 -13.33
CA GLU A 303 4.88 -22.10 -13.02
C GLU A 303 5.23 -22.46 -11.58
N ILE A 304 4.23 -22.57 -10.70
CA ILE A 304 4.45 -22.75 -9.25
C ILE A 304 5.27 -24.02 -8.96
N SER A 305 4.99 -25.12 -9.67
CA SER A 305 5.69 -26.39 -9.49
C SER A 305 7.15 -26.40 -9.94
N ALA A 306 7.59 -25.41 -10.70
CA ALA A 306 8.96 -25.27 -11.17
C ALA A 306 9.78 -24.24 -10.36
N MET A 307 9.15 -23.59 -9.37
CA MET A 307 9.84 -22.62 -8.52
C MET A 307 10.70 -23.36 -7.49
N GLU A 308 12.01 -23.12 -7.51
CA GLU A 308 12.94 -23.69 -6.52
C GLU A 308 12.83 -22.99 -5.15
N GLN A 309 12.38 -21.74 -5.14
CA GLN A 309 12.24 -20.89 -3.96
C GLN A 309 11.03 -19.97 -4.11
N ASP A 310 10.49 -19.54 -2.97
CA ASP A 310 9.44 -18.53 -2.88
C ASP A 310 9.95 -17.13 -3.27
N ILE A 311 9.04 -16.16 -3.34
CA ILE A 311 9.39 -14.77 -3.66
C ILE A 311 10.08 -14.15 -2.45
N SER A 312 11.31 -13.67 -2.60
CA SER A 312 11.99 -12.97 -1.52
C SER A 312 11.80 -11.46 -1.62
N LEU A 313 11.48 -10.81 -0.51
CA LEU A 313 11.25 -9.38 -0.38
C LEU A 313 12.10 -8.83 0.77
N THR A 314 13.04 -7.91 0.47
CA THR A 314 14.04 -7.45 1.44
C THR A 314 14.30 -5.95 1.34
N SER A 315 14.57 -5.28 2.47
CA SER A 315 15.08 -3.91 2.47
C SER A 315 16.61 -3.90 2.33
N PRO A 316 17.20 -3.16 1.37
CA PRO A 316 18.65 -3.00 1.26
C PRO A 316 19.31 -2.41 2.52
N GLN A 317 18.54 -1.65 3.30
CA GLN A 317 18.99 -0.99 4.53
C GLN A 317 18.61 -1.78 5.81
N GLY A 318 17.96 -2.94 5.67
CA GLY A 318 17.58 -3.79 6.80
C GLY A 318 16.36 -3.30 7.59
N TYR A 319 15.53 -2.44 7.01
CA TYR A 319 14.28 -1.97 7.59
C TYR A 319 13.14 -2.97 7.44
N ASP A 320 12.10 -2.82 8.28
CA ASP A 320 10.88 -3.61 8.20
C ASP A 320 10.18 -3.37 6.86
N VAL A 321 9.72 -4.44 6.22
CA VAL A 321 9.03 -4.36 4.93
C VAL A 321 7.59 -4.80 5.10
N TYR A 322 6.66 -3.94 4.68
CA TYR A 322 5.23 -4.23 4.65
C TYR A 322 4.80 -4.44 3.21
N TYR A 323 4.06 -5.51 2.97
CA TYR A 323 3.60 -5.84 1.62
C TYR A 323 2.10 -6.12 1.58
N THR A 324 1.53 -5.99 0.39
CA THR A 324 0.15 -6.36 0.10
C THR A 324 0.05 -6.95 -1.30
N VAL A 325 -0.95 -7.80 -1.48
CA VAL A 325 -1.40 -8.33 -2.76
C VAL A 325 -2.80 -7.82 -3.15
N ASP A 326 -3.39 -7.01 -2.27
CA ASP A 326 -4.66 -6.33 -2.49
C ASP A 326 -4.38 -4.95 -3.08
N ASP A 327 -4.98 -4.68 -4.25
CA ASP A 327 -4.81 -3.41 -4.95
C ASP A 327 -5.41 -2.24 -4.16
N ASP A 328 -6.42 -2.50 -3.32
CA ASP A 328 -7.15 -1.48 -2.54
C ASP A 328 -6.49 -1.16 -1.18
N ALA A 329 -5.52 -1.96 -0.74
CA ALA A 329 -4.84 -1.77 0.54
C ALA A 329 -3.91 -0.54 0.54
N VAL A 330 -3.91 0.20 1.64
CA VAL A 330 -3.00 1.34 1.90
C VAL A 330 -1.78 0.84 2.67
N LEU A 331 -0.58 1.15 2.18
CA LEU A 331 0.66 0.77 2.84
C LEU A 331 1.23 1.97 3.62
N PRO A 332 1.80 1.75 4.83
CA PRO A 332 2.02 0.45 5.47
C PRO A 332 0.85 -0.07 6.33
N GLU A 333 -0.22 0.70 6.56
CA GLU A 333 -1.22 0.40 7.61
C GLU A 333 -2.02 -0.89 7.37
N ASP A 334 -2.43 -1.15 6.13
CA ASP A 334 -3.16 -2.36 5.73
C ASP A 334 -2.19 -3.47 5.24
N GLY A 335 -0.89 -3.22 5.33
CA GLY A 335 0.16 -4.14 4.89
C GLY A 335 0.41 -5.28 5.86
N ILE A 336 0.93 -6.39 5.33
CA ILE A 336 1.41 -7.53 6.11
C ILE A 336 2.92 -7.36 6.31
N LEU A 337 3.37 -7.44 7.56
CA LEU A 337 4.80 -7.44 7.88
C LEU A 337 5.49 -8.68 7.29
N CYS A 338 6.60 -8.49 6.60
CA CYS A 338 7.38 -9.58 6.00
C CYS A 338 8.33 -10.23 7.04
N GLU A 339 7.83 -11.19 7.82
CA GLU A 339 8.56 -11.76 8.97
C GLU A 339 9.78 -12.63 8.60
N ASP A 340 9.79 -13.25 7.41
CA ASP A 340 10.89 -14.13 6.94
C ASP A 340 11.40 -13.74 5.54
N GLY A 341 11.00 -12.57 5.04
CA GLY A 341 11.36 -12.13 3.70
C GLY A 341 10.75 -12.98 2.57
N SER A 342 9.81 -13.90 2.83
CA SER A 342 9.28 -14.85 1.84
C SER A 342 7.78 -14.71 1.64
N ILE A 343 7.32 -14.73 0.39
CA ILE A 343 5.91 -14.71 0.01
C ILE A 343 5.57 -15.98 -0.77
N ILE A 344 4.61 -16.75 -0.25
CA ILE A 344 4.14 -17.99 -0.88
C ILE A 344 3.28 -17.65 -2.10
N PRO A 345 3.68 -18.07 -3.31
CA PRO A 345 2.90 -17.81 -4.52
C PRO A 345 1.58 -18.59 -4.48
N LYS A 346 0.47 -17.89 -4.73
CA LYS A 346 -0.85 -18.48 -4.94
C LYS A 346 -1.21 -18.38 -6.41
N GLU A 347 -1.88 -19.42 -6.93
CA GLU A 347 -2.33 -19.43 -8.31
C GLU A 347 -3.24 -18.23 -8.62
N GLY A 348 -3.01 -17.58 -9.75
CA GLY A 348 -3.74 -16.41 -10.19
C GLY A 348 -2.83 -15.26 -10.61
N THR A 349 -3.47 -14.16 -10.98
CA THR A 349 -2.80 -12.89 -11.22
C THR A 349 -2.75 -12.11 -9.92
N VAL A 350 -1.56 -11.66 -9.53
CA VAL A 350 -1.32 -10.96 -8.28
C VAL A 350 -0.46 -9.73 -8.53
N THR A 351 -0.79 -8.61 -7.92
CA THR A 351 0.04 -7.40 -7.90
C THR A 351 0.67 -7.27 -6.53
N LEU A 352 1.96 -7.56 -6.41
CA LEU A 352 2.69 -7.38 -5.17
C LEU A 352 3.08 -5.90 -5.05
N ARG A 353 2.63 -5.26 -3.98
CA ARG A 353 3.08 -3.92 -3.56
C ARG A 353 3.82 -4.02 -2.24
N ALA A 354 4.91 -3.28 -2.07
CA ALA A 354 5.63 -3.25 -0.80
C ALA A 354 6.34 -1.93 -0.54
N VAL A 355 6.50 -1.60 0.74
CA VAL A 355 7.24 -0.42 1.24
C VAL A 355 8.16 -0.83 2.37
N ALA A 356 9.31 -0.17 2.50
CA ALA A 356 10.19 -0.26 3.65
C ALA A 356 9.84 0.86 4.65
N VAL A 357 9.84 0.54 5.94
CA VAL A 357 9.45 1.46 7.02
C VAL A 357 10.56 1.60 8.04
N SER A 358 10.93 2.84 8.36
CA SER A 358 11.88 3.20 9.41
C SER A 358 11.25 4.27 10.30
N GLY A 359 10.74 3.89 11.48
CA GLY A 359 9.92 4.78 12.30
C GLY A 359 8.67 5.24 11.53
N ASP A 360 8.50 6.55 11.40
CA ASP A 360 7.40 7.17 10.63
C ASP A 360 7.75 7.41 9.15
N LEU A 361 8.97 7.07 8.72
CA LEU A 361 9.41 7.22 7.33
C LEU A 361 9.07 5.96 6.52
N VAL A 362 8.44 6.18 5.36
CA VAL A 362 8.01 5.12 4.44
C VAL A 362 8.65 5.33 3.08
N SER A 363 9.22 4.28 2.48
CA SER A 363 9.77 4.33 1.13
C SER A 363 8.69 4.56 0.06
N ASP A 364 9.11 4.91 -1.14
CA ASP A 364 8.26 4.71 -2.31
C ASP A 364 7.85 3.23 -2.45
N PRO A 365 6.61 2.93 -2.89
CA PRO A 365 6.16 1.56 -3.05
C PRO A 365 6.76 0.92 -4.29
N ILE A 366 7.34 -0.27 -4.15
CA ILE A 366 7.53 -1.16 -5.29
C ILE A 366 6.17 -1.75 -5.69
N SER A 367 5.96 -1.96 -7.00
CA SER A 367 4.77 -2.63 -7.52
C SER A 367 5.17 -3.59 -8.65
N VAL A 368 4.92 -4.89 -8.46
CA VAL A 368 5.31 -5.95 -9.40
C VAL A 368 4.12 -6.88 -9.66
N SER A 369 3.76 -7.08 -10.92
CA SER A 369 2.66 -7.97 -11.30
C SER A 369 3.17 -9.36 -11.70
N TYR A 370 2.56 -10.38 -11.11
CA TYR A 370 2.84 -11.79 -11.36
C TYR A 370 1.61 -12.53 -11.88
N THR A 371 1.84 -13.59 -12.65
CA THR A 371 0.81 -14.59 -12.97
C THR A 371 1.35 -15.97 -12.63
N PHE A 372 0.86 -16.55 -11.54
CA PHE A 372 1.22 -17.90 -11.09
C PHE A 372 0.22 -18.91 -11.61
N TYR A 373 0.70 -20.06 -12.11
CA TYR A 373 -0.15 -21.11 -12.63
C TYR A 373 0.43 -22.51 -12.36
N TYR A 374 -0.43 -23.53 -12.31
CA TYR A 374 -0.02 -24.93 -12.37
C TYR A 374 -0.10 -25.48 -13.80
N PRO A 375 0.79 -26.42 -14.19
CA PRO A 375 0.79 -26.99 -15.53
C PRO A 375 -0.48 -27.83 -15.75
N THR A 376 -1.06 -27.70 -16.95
CA THR A 376 -2.16 -28.57 -17.39
C THR A 376 -1.59 -29.89 -17.92
N PRO A 377 -2.08 -31.06 -17.46
CA PRO A 377 -1.60 -32.33 -17.99
C PRO A 377 -2.03 -32.54 -19.45
N PRO A 378 -1.30 -33.34 -20.23
CA PRO A 378 -1.66 -33.61 -21.62
C PRO A 378 -2.87 -34.54 -21.68
N ALA A 379 -3.69 -34.38 -22.72
CA ALA A 379 -4.83 -35.26 -22.97
C ALA A 379 -4.38 -36.74 -23.07
N PRO A 380 -5.12 -37.68 -22.49
CA PRO A 380 -4.79 -39.10 -22.60
C PRO A 380 -4.82 -39.55 -24.07
N LYS A 381 -4.12 -40.64 -24.36
CA LYS A 381 -4.13 -41.28 -25.68
C LYS A 381 -4.78 -42.65 -25.60
N CYS A 382 -5.55 -43.00 -26.62
CA CYS A 382 -6.07 -44.34 -26.81
C CYS A 382 -5.12 -45.20 -27.64
N ASN A 383 -5.11 -46.52 -27.41
CA ASN A 383 -4.39 -47.50 -28.25
C ASN A 383 -5.13 -47.83 -29.56
N LEU A 384 -6.44 -47.60 -29.62
CA LEU A 384 -7.29 -47.96 -30.74
C LEU A 384 -7.72 -46.70 -31.52
N ALA A 385 -7.38 -46.63 -32.81
CA ALA A 385 -7.78 -45.53 -33.67
C ALA A 385 -9.30 -45.54 -33.97
N PRO A 386 -9.93 -44.38 -34.22
CA PRO A 386 -11.33 -44.33 -34.61
C PRO A 386 -11.55 -45.06 -35.94
N ASN A 387 -12.44 -46.07 -35.96
CA ASN A 387 -12.79 -46.81 -37.17
C ASN A 387 -14.11 -47.59 -37.00
N THR A 388 -14.56 -48.19 -38.11
CA THR A 388 -15.56 -49.25 -38.10
C THR A 388 -14.88 -50.62 -37.98
N TYR A 389 -15.22 -51.35 -36.93
CA TYR A 389 -14.70 -52.68 -36.63
C TYR A 389 -15.76 -53.75 -36.84
N LYS A 390 -15.32 -54.93 -37.31
CA LYS A 390 -16.16 -56.12 -37.51
C LYS A 390 -16.20 -57.05 -36.29
N THR A 391 -15.36 -56.78 -35.29
CA THR A 391 -15.25 -57.52 -34.03
C THR A 391 -15.16 -56.53 -32.88
N LEU A 392 -15.63 -56.90 -31.69
CA LEU A 392 -15.44 -56.09 -30.50
C LEU A 392 -13.94 -55.92 -30.21
N ARG A 393 -13.60 -54.79 -29.60
CA ARG A 393 -12.23 -54.43 -29.21
C ARG A 393 -12.26 -53.83 -27.82
N GLU A 394 -11.15 -53.97 -27.12
CA GLU A 394 -10.90 -53.30 -25.86
C GLU A 394 -9.94 -52.13 -26.10
N VAL A 395 -10.09 -51.06 -25.30
CA VAL A 395 -9.30 -49.83 -25.42
C VAL A 395 -8.57 -49.57 -24.13
N SER A 396 -7.29 -49.26 -24.23
CA SER A 396 -6.46 -48.85 -23.11
C SER A 396 -6.07 -47.38 -23.27
N LEU A 397 -6.15 -46.63 -22.17
CA LEU A 397 -5.64 -45.28 -22.06
C LEU A 397 -4.15 -45.30 -21.68
N ARG A 398 -3.41 -44.31 -22.17
CA ARG A 398 -2.01 -44.07 -21.82
C ARG A 398 -1.73 -42.57 -21.70
N PRO A 399 -0.64 -42.17 -21.03
CA PRO A 399 -0.25 -40.77 -20.95
C PRO A 399 -0.16 -40.09 -22.33
N GLY A 400 -0.61 -38.84 -22.37
CA GLY A 400 -0.35 -37.94 -23.48
C GLY A 400 1.13 -37.56 -23.55
N ASN A 401 1.52 -36.85 -24.62
CA ASN A 401 2.87 -36.31 -24.68
C ASN A 401 2.87 -34.95 -23.96
N LEU A 402 3.74 -34.75 -22.97
CA LEU A 402 4.06 -33.41 -22.49
C LEU A 402 4.52 -32.50 -23.65
N SER A 403 4.21 -31.21 -23.59
CA SER A 403 4.65 -30.22 -24.57
C SER A 403 6.17 -30.03 -24.55
N GLU A 404 6.74 -29.36 -25.56
CA GLU A 404 8.18 -29.04 -25.56
C GLU A 404 8.57 -28.18 -24.35
N THR A 405 7.71 -27.22 -23.96
CA THR A 405 7.93 -26.37 -22.79
C THR A 405 7.89 -27.16 -21.49
N GLN A 406 6.92 -28.06 -21.35
CA GLN A 406 6.79 -28.91 -20.16
C GLN A 406 7.90 -29.95 -20.05
N LYS A 407 8.48 -30.37 -21.17
CA LYS A 407 9.60 -31.32 -21.20
C LYS A 407 10.97 -30.66 -21.03
N ALA A 408 11.06 -29.35 -21.18
CA ALA A 408 12.33 -28.64 -21.16
C ALA A 408 12.98 -28.80 -19.78
N GLY A 409 14.24 -29.22 -19.74
CA GLY A 409 14.98 -29.42 -18.50
C GLY A 409 14.67 -30.72 -17.74
N LEU A 410 13.55 -31.40 -18.03
CA LEU A 410 13.18 -32.65 -17.35
C LEU A 410 13.91 -33.87 -17.91
N THR A 411 14.47 -34.67 -16.99
CA THR A 411 14.95 -36.02 -17.25
C THR A 411 13.78 -36.98 -17.52
N LYS A 412 14.10 -38.17 -18.06
CA LYS A 412 13.10 -39.22 -18.25
C LYS A 412 12.52 -39.75 -16.94
N ALA A 413 13.28 -39.69 -15.85
CA ALA A 413 12.83 -40.14 -14.54
C ALA A 413 11.80 -39.17 -13.95
N GLU A 414 12.06 -37.87 -14.01
CA GLU A 414 11.12 -36.83 -13.56
C GLU A 414 9.84 -36.82 -14.41
N GLN A 415 9.95 -37.05 -15.72
CA GLN A 415 8.75 -37.23 -16.57
C GLN A 415 7.90 -38.42 -16.11
N ALA A 416 8.53 -39.55 -15.77
CA ALA A 416 7.82 -40.72 -15.28
C ALA A 416 7.21 -40.49 -13.88
N GLU A 417 7.86 -39.72 -13.02
CA GLU A 417 7.33 -39.30 -11.72
C GLU A 417 6.09 -38.42 -11.89
N ILE A 418 6.13 -37.41 -12.76
CA ILE A 418 4.97 -36.58 -13.11
C ILE A 418 3.82 -37.46 -13.65
N GLU A 419 4.12 -38.37 -14.57
CA GLU A 419 3.13 -39.30 -15.14
C GLU A 419 2.53 -40.24 -14.09
N SER A 420 3.27 -40.57 -13.03
CA SER A 420 2.76 -41.43 -11.94
C SER A 420 1.66 -40.76 -11.10
N HIS A 421 1.57 -39.43 -11.15
CA HIS A 421 0.53 -38.64 -10.49
C HIS A 421 -0.71 -38.39 -11.36
N TYR A 422 -0.78 -38.98 -12.56
CA TYR A 422 -1.93 -38.84 -13.44
C TYR A 422 -3.06 -39.81 -13.10
N VAL A 423 -4.25 -39.24 -12.89
CA VAL A 423 -5.50 -39.98 -12.73
C VAL A 423 -6.35 -39.76 -13.96
N TYR A 424 -6.82 -40.85 -14.58
CA TYR A 424 -7.62 -40.79 -15.79
C TYR A 424 -9.08 -41.07 -15.50
N TYR A 425 -9.96 -40.20 -15.96
CA TYR A 425 -11.41 -40.35 -15.88
C TYR A 425 -11.97 -40.55 -17.28
N TYR A 426 -12.93 -41.45 -17.44
CA TYR A 426 -13.44 -41.79 -18.77
C TYR A 426 -14.93 -42.12 -18.79
N THR A 427 -15.51 -41.94 -19.97
CA THR A 427 -16.91 -42.25 -20.28
C THR A 427 -17.00 -42.90 -21.66
N ILE A 428 -17.89 -43.87 -21.83
CA ILE A 428 -18.21 -44.56 -23.08
C ILE A 428 -19.66 -44.37 -23.49
N ASP A 429 -20.46 -43.78 -22.62
CA ASP A 429 -21.86 -43.44 -22.83
C ASP A 429 -22.05 -42.16 -23.67
N GLY A 430 -20.98 -41.35 -23.85
CA GLY A 430 -20.95 -40.11 -24.61
C GLY A 430 -20.92 -38.84 -23.76
N SER A 431 -21.09 -38.94 -22.44
CA SER A 431 -21.05 -37.81 -21.51
C SER A 431 -19.63 -37.23 -21.37
N THR A 432 -19.48 -35.98 -20.95
CA THR A 432 -18.15 -35.40 -20.71
C THR A 432 -17.62 -35.90 -19.37
N PRO A 433 -16.43 -36.55 -19.32
CA PRO A 433 -15.87 -37.04 -18.07
C PRO A 433 -15.55 -35.89 -17.10
N THR A 434 -15.78 -36.14 -15.82
CA THR A 434 -15.44 -35.27 -14.68
C THR A 434 -14.68 -36.09 -13.63
N GLU A 435 -14.25 -35.46 -12.54
CA GLU A 435 -13.65 -36.17 -11.40
C GLU A 435 -14.62 -37.12 -10.68
N GLU A 436 -15.92 -36.99 -10.95
CA GLU A 436 -16.95 -37.91 -10.48
C GLU A 436 -17.14 -39.10 -11.43
N SER A 437 -16.51 -39.11 -12.61
CA SER A 437 -16.63 -40.20 -13.57
C SER A 437 -15.81 -41.43 -13.14
N PRO A 438 -15.98 -42.59 -13.80
CA PRO A 438 -15.16 -43.77 -13.51
C PRO A 438 -13.68 -43.54 -13.76
N VAL A 439 -12.87 -43.98 -12.79
CA VAL A 439 -11.40 -43.92 -12.85
C VAL A 439 -10.89 -45.10 -13.68
N TYR A 440 -9.99 -44.84 -14.61
CA TYR A 440 -9.28 -45.90 -15.35
C TYR A 440 -8.14 -46.45 -14.50
N ASP A 441 -8.29 -47.71 -14.11
CA ASP A 441 -7.37 -48.47 -13.23
C ASP A 441 -6.27 -49.23 -13.99
N GLY A 442 -6.19 -49.06 -15.32
CA GLY A 442 -5.30 -49.81 -16.19
C GLY A 442 -5.94 -51.04 -16.86
N THR A 443 -7.14 -51.44 -16.44
CA THR A 443 -7.90 -52.52 -17.06
C THR A 443 -8.44 -52.08 -18.42
N PRO A 444 -8.23 -52.83 -19.52
CA PRO A 444 -8.76 -52.48 -20.83
C PRO A 444 -10.28 -52.24 -20.82
N ILE A 445 -10.69 -51.09 -21.34
CA ILE A 445 -12.09 -50.65 -21.41
C ILE A 445 -12.80 -51.46 -22.50
N LYS A 446 -13.86 -52.17 -22.12
CA LYS A 446 -14.69 -52.94 -23.05
C LYS A 446 -15.70 -52.03 -23.71
N LEU A 447 -15.69 -51.98 -25.05
CA LEU A 447 -16.67 -51.20 -25.81
C LEU A 447 -17.80 -52.11 -26.32
N PRO A 448 -19.07 -51.69 -26.22
CA PRO A 448 -20.20 -52.46 -26.71
C PRO A 448 -20.30 -52.39 -28.24
N SER A 449 -21.25 -53.15 -28.80
CA SER A 449 -21.60 -53.08 -30.21
C SER A 449 -22.21 -51.70 -30.58
N GLY A 450 -22.35 -51.41 -31.87
CA GLY A 450 -22.96 -50.16 -32.33
C GLY A 450 -21.99 -48.98 -32.34
N ARG A 451 -22.54 -47.76 -32.24
CA ARG A 451 -21.77 -46.50 -32.24
C ARG A 451 -21.48 -46.09 -30.80
N VAL A 452 -20.20 -45.99 -30.45
CA VAL A 452 -19.72 -45.67 -29.11
C VAL A 452 -18.77 -44.49 -29.20
N THR A 453 -18.88 -43.53 -28.28
CA THR A 453 -17.95 -42.40 -28.18
C THR A 453 -17.23 -42.52 -26.84
N LEU A 454 -15.95 -42.88 -26.89
CA LEU A 454 -15.07 -42.87 -25.72
C LEU A 454 -14.58 -41.43 -25.52
N LYS A 455 -14.82 -40.89 -24.33
CA LYS A 455 -14.21 -39.64 -23.87
C LYS A 455 -13.35 -39.91 -22.64
N ALA A 456 -12.23 -39.20 -22.53
CA ALA A 456 -11.36 -39.31 -21.36
C ALA A 456 -10.64 -37.99 -21.05
N VAL A 457 -10.37 -37.76 -19.77
CA VAL A 457 -9.56 -36.64 -19.26
C VAL A 457 -8.50 -37.17 -18.31
N CYS A 458 -7.41 -36.42 -18.17
CA CYS A 458 -6.35 -36.66 -17.20
C CYS A 458 -6.39 -35.54 -16.15
N VAL A 459 -6.30 -35.88 -14.87
CA VAL A 459 -6.14 -34.95 -13.76
C VAL A 459 -4.79 -35.20 -13.10
N ASN A 460 -4.02 -34.15 -12.85
CA ASN A 460 -2.73 -34.25 -12.17
C ASN A 460 -2.85 -33.99 -10.65
N GLN A 461 -1.74 -34.09 -9.93
CA GLN A 461 -1.67 -33.83 -8.49
C GLN A 461 -2.08 -32.41 -8.06
N TYR A 462 -2.11 -31.45 -8.99
CA TYR A 462 -2.53 -30.07 -8.72
C TYR A 462 -4.01 -29.83 -9.04
N GLY A 463 -4.78 -30.88 -9.35
CA GLY A 463 -6.19 -30.79 -9.73
C GLY A 463 -6.43 -30.17 -11.12
N LYS A 464 -5.39 -30.05 -11.96
CA LYS A 464 -5.54 -29.54 -13.32
C LYS A 464 -6.00 -30.65 -14.26
N MET A 465 -7.07 -30.36 -15.01
CA MET A 465 -7.66 -31.29 -15.96
C MET A 465 -7.16 -31.03 -17.38
N SER A 466 -6.83 -32.10 -18.10
CA SER A 466 -6.42 -32.03 -19.50
C SER A 466 -7.59 -31.64 -20.41
N PRO A 467 -7.30 -31.23 -21.67
CA PRO A 467 -8.30 -31.28 -22.72
C PRO A 467 -8.91 -32.70 -22.84
N THR A 468 -10.18 -32.77 -23.24
CA THR A 468 -10.89 -34.04 -23.42
C THR A 468 -10.38 -34.78 -24.65
N LEU A 469 -9.93 -36.03 -24.47
CA LEU A 469 -9.81 -37.00 -25.56
C LEU A 469 -11.22 -37.40 -25.98
N GLU A 470 -11.54 -37.34 -27.27
CA GLU A 470 -12.81 -37.84 -27.81
C GLU A 470 -12.54 -38.75 -29.02
N VAL A 471 -13.04 -39.98 -28.97
CA VAL A 471 -12.84 -40.99 -30.02
C VAL A 471 -14.12 -41.75 -30.30
N GLY A 472 -14.58 -41.66 -31.56
CA GLY A 472 -15.74 -42.38 -32.04
C GLY A 472 -15.39 -43.75 -32.64
N TYR A 473 -16.13 -44.79 -32.24
CA TYR A 473 -16.02 -46.14 -32.75
C TYR A 473 -17.36 -46.64 -33.30
N LYS A 474 -17.31 -47.53 -34.29
CA LYS A 474 -18.48 -48.27 -34.79
C LYS A 474 -18.20 -49.76 -34.82
N PHE A 475 -18.91 -50.55 -34.04
CA PHE A 475 -18.78 -52.00 -33.99
C PHE A 475 -19.98 -52.67 -34.67
N ASN A 476 -19.76 -53.23 -35.86
CA ASN A 476 -20.78 -53.96 -36.61
C ASN A 476 -20.87 -55.42 -36.14
N VAL A 477 -21.23 -55.61 -34.87
CA VAL A 477 -21.33 -56.91 -34.20
C VAL A 477 -22.73 -57.07 -33.63
N SER A 478 -23.35 -58.23 -33.85
CA SER A 478 -24.64 -58.59 -33.27
C SER A 478 -24.43 -59.23 -31.88
N PRO A 479 -25.33 -59.02 -30.89
CA PRO A 479 -26.52 -58.17 -30.96
C PRO A 479 -26.16 -56.68 -30.97
N TYR A 480 -26.94 -55.89 -31.70
CA TYR A 480 -26.83 -54.44 -31.66
C TYR A 480 -27.40 -53.91 -30.34
N PRO A 481 -26.97 -52.72 -29.86
CA PRO A 481 -27.55 -52.11 -28.67
C PRO A 481 -29.05 -51.91 -28.85
N LEU A 482 -29.79 -52.02 -27.75
CA LEU A 482 -31.20 -51.67 -27.72
C LEU A 482 -31.40 -50.17 -28.01
N ASP A 483 -32.64 -49.83 -28.33
CA ASP A 483 -33.03 -48.43 -28.47
C ASP A 483 -33.07 -47.73 -27.11
N MET A 484 -32.72 -46.45 -27.11
CA MET A 484 -32.88 -45.56 -25.96
C MET A 484 -34.36 -45.46 -25.56
N TYR A 485 -34.64 -44.93 -24.37
CA TYR A 485 -35.99 -44.49 -24.02
C TYR A 485 -36.47 -43.45 -25.05
N GLY A 486 -37.69 -43.59 -25.55
CA GLY A 486 -38.23 -42.72 -26.60
C GLY A 486 -39.74 -42.46 -26.49
N GLU A 487 -40.28 -41.63 -27.39
CA GLU A 487 -41.69 -41.20 -27.38
C GLU A 487 -42.69 -42.38 -27.48
N SER A 488 -42.28 -43.52 -28.03
CA SER A 488 -43.11 -44.73 -28.09
C SER A 488 -43.19 -45.52 -26.77
N ASP A 489 -42.30 -45.23 -25.81
CA ASP A 489 -42.23 -45.91 -24.51
C ASP A 489 -43.23 -45.27 -23.52
N THR A 490 -44.52 -45.33 -23.86
CA THR A 490 -45.62 -44.78 -23.05
C THR A 490 -46.27 -45.84 -22.17
N PHE A 491 -46.97 -45.39 -21.13
CA PHE A 491 -47.87 -46.26 -20.37
C PHE A 491 -49.08 -46.63 -21.23
N GLY A 492 -49.65 -47.82 -21.01
CA GLY A 492 -50.79 -48.29 -21.79
C GLY A 492 -52.06 -47.45 -21.64
N SER A 493 -52.20 -46.71 -20.53
CA SER A 493 -53.44 -46.01 -20.14
C SER A 493 -53.39 -44.50 -20.24
N PHE A 494 -52.21 -43.90 -20.46
CA PHE A 494 -52.04 -42.46 -20.58
C PHE A 494 -50.77 -42.11 -21.36
N THR A 495 -50.73 -40.88 -21.86
CA THR A 495 -49.54 -40.32 -22.50
C THR A 495 -49.39 -38.86 -22.08
N LEU A 496 -48.19 -38.50 -21.65
CA LEU A 496 -47.86 -37.13 -21.28
C LEU A 496 -48.10 -36.17 -22.46
N ASN A 497 -48.50 -34.95 -22.13
CA ASN A 497 -48.87 -33.88 -23.05
C ASN A 497 -49.99 -34.21 -24.05
N LYS A 498 -50.68 -35.35 -23.89
CA LYS A 498 -51.77 -35.79 -24.78
C LYS A 498 -53.06 -36.11 -24.03
N THR A 499 -52.98 -36.87 -22.93
CA THR A 499 -54.17 -37.29 -22.16
C THR A 499 -54.84 -36.11 -21.45
N SER A 500 -56.15 -35.98 -21.63
CA SER A 500 -56.99 -34.98 -20.96
C SER A 500 -57.39 -35.41 -19.54
N ILE A 501 -57.84 -34.45 -18.71
CA ILE A 501 -58.34 -34.74 -17.35
C ILE A 501 -59.51 -35.73 -17.39
N ASP A 502 -60.43 -35.57 -18.33
CA ASP A 502 -61.64 -36.41 -18.42
C ASP A 502 -61.30 -37.85 -18.82
N GLU A 503 -60.40 -38.03 -19.79
CA GLU A 503 -59.89 -39.35 -20.18
C GLU A 503 -59.14 -40.02 -19.01
N PHE A 504 -58.34 -39.25 -18.28
CA PHE A 504 -57.61 -39.76 -17.12
C PHE A 504 -58.55 -40.19 -15.99
N LYS A 505 -59.59 -39.37 -15.68
CA LYS A 505 -60.63 -39.71 -14.70
C LYS A 505 -61.46 -40.92 -15.15
N ALA A 506 -61.70 -41.09 -16.45
CA ALA A 506 -62.37 -42.28 -16.98
C ALA A 506 -61.52 -43.55 -16.79
N ALA A 507 -60.20 -43.45 -16.91
CA ALA A 507 -59.28 -44.58 -16.75
C ALA A 507 -59.02 -44.96 -15.27
N PHE A 508 -58.87 -43.97 -14.39
CA PHE A 508 -58.40 -44.17 -13.01
C PHE A 508 -59.41 -43.80 -11.92
N GLY A 509 -60.61 -43.36 -12.30
CA GLY A 509 -61.65 -42.89 -11.41
C GLY A 509 -61.45 -41.44 -10.96
N ASN A 510 -62.33 -41.00 -10.06
CA ASN A 510 -62.27 -39.65 -9.50
C ASN A 510 -61.18 -39.53 -8.44
N PRO A 511 -60.42 -38.43 -8.41
CA PRO A 511 -59.39 -38.20 -7.39
C PRO A 511 -60.01 -37.99 -6.00
N SER A 512 -59.26 -38.30 -4.95
CA SER A 512 -59.65 -37.99 -3.57
C SER A 512 -59.58 -36.49 -3.27
N GLN A 513 -58.75 -35.75 -4.00
CA GLN A 513 -58.59 -34.30 -3.88
C GLN A 513 -58.14 -33.69 -5.23
N GLU A 514 -58.64 -32.51 -5.56
CA GLU A 514 -58.20 -31.70 -6.70
C GLU A 514 -57.79 -30.31 -6.20
N LEU A 515 -56.56 -29.89 -6.51
CA LEU A 515 -55.98 -28.63 -6.05
C LEU A 515 -55.38 -27.85 -7.22
N GLU A 516 -55.53 -26.53 -7.24
CA GLU A 516 -54.74 -25.68 -8.13
C GLU A 516 -53.31 -25.58 -7.61
N THR A 517 -52.34 -25.67 -8.51
CA THR A 517 -50.91 -25.66 -8.19
C THR A 517 -50.12 -24.95 -9.30
N THR A 518 -48.81 -24.83 -9.10
CA THR A 518 -47.82 -24.53 -10.14
C THR A 518 -47.11 -25.81 -10.58
N TYR A 519 -46.45 -25.78 -11.74
CA TYR A 519 -45.66 -26.91 -12.23
C TYR A 519 -44.27 -26.45 -12.65
N LEU A 520 -43.26 -26.81 -11.84
CA LEU A 520 -41.85 -26.44 -12.04
C LEU A 520 -41.73 -24.91 -12.31
N ASN A 521 -41.16 -24.52 -13.44
CA ASN A 521 -40.96 -23.12 -13.85
C ASN A 521 -42.02 -22.62 -14.85
N LEU A 522 -43.07 -23.40 -15.14
CA LEU A 522 -44.10 -22.97 -16.09
C LEU A 522 -45.03 -21.94 -15.46
N THR A 523 -45.40 -20.92 -16.25
CA THR A 523 -46.38 -19.88 -15.88
C THR A 523 -47.83 -20.33 -16.09
N ASN A 524 -48.03 -21.47 -16.74
CA ASN A 524 -49.35 -22.05 -16.98
C ASN A 524 -50.03 -22.45 -15.66
N SER A 525 -51.36 -22.31 -15.61
CA SER A 525 -52.15 -22.89 -14.52
C SER A 525 -51.97 -24.41 -14.49
N ALA A 526 -51.74 -24.97 -13.30
CA ALA A 526 -51.63 -26.40 -13.10
C ALA A 526 -52.67 -26.93 -12.10
N ARG A 527 -53.02 -28.21 -12.21
CA ARG A 527 -53.94 -28.92 -11.32
C ARG A 527 -53.31 -30.20 -10.83
N HIS A 528 -53.30 -30.38 -9.51
CA HIS A 528 -52.88 -31.60 -8.82
C HIS A 528 -54.11 -32.45 -8.51
N LEU A 529 -54.12 -33.69 -8.97
CA LEU A 529 -55.16 -34.68 -8.70
C LEU A 529 -54.58 -35.79 -7.83
N GLN A 530 -55.04 -35.90 -6.58
CA GLN A 530 -54.57 -36.88 -5.62
C GLN A 530 -55.36 -38.20 -5.74
N TYR A 531 -54.64 -39.33 -5.69
CA TYR A 531 -55.19 -40.68 -5.70
C TYR A 531 -54.57 -41.53 -4.57
N ASN A 532 -55.12 -42.73 -4.34
CA ASN A 532 -54.56 -43.68 -3.37
C ASN A 532 -53.22 -44.29 -3.85
N TRP A 533 -53.01 -44.35 -5.17
CA TRP A 533 -51.80 -44.91 -5.79
C TRP A 533 -50.69 -43.86 -5.98
N GLY A 534 -50.95 -42.58 -5.73
CA GLY A 534 -50.05 -41.48 -6.06
C GLY A 534 -50.79 -40.22 -6.50
N TYR A 535 -50.25 -39.46 -7.44
CA TYR A 535 -50.92 -38.28 -7.98
C TYR A 535 -50.61 -38.04 -9.47
N ALA A 536 -51.44 -37.22 -10.08
CA ALA A 536 -51.24 -36.72 -11.44
C ALA A 536 -51.28 -35.18 -11.45
N VAL A 537 -50.48 -34.56 -12.31
CA VAL A 537 -50.50 -33.11 -12.53
C VAL A 537 -50.83 -32.81 -13.97
N PHE A 538 -51.70 -31.84 -14.18
CA PHE A 538 -52.10 -31.33 -15.49
C PHE A 538 -51.75 -29.85 -15.61
N ILE A 539 -51.34 -29.41 -16.79
CA ILE A 539 -51.21 -27.97 -17.09
C ILE A 539 -52.27 -27.56 -18.12
N LEU A 540 -52.67 -26.29 -18.06
CA LEU A 540 -53.51 -25.69 -19.07
C LEU A 540 -52.63 -25.12 -20.19
N GLU A 541 -52.64 -25.77 -21.35
CA GLU A 541 -51.88 -25.36 -22.52
C GLU A 541 -52.78 -25.40 -23.75
N ASN A 542 -52.74 -24.35 -24.57
CA ASN A 542 -53.63 -24.19 -25.74
C ASN A 542 -55.13 -24.37 -25.42
N SER A 543 -55.56 -23.84 -24.27
CA SER A 543 -56.94 -23.96 -23.76
C SER A 543 -57.40 -25.40 -23.47
N ALA A 544 -56.48 -26.36 -23.37
CA ALA A 544 -56.75 -27.74 -23.02
C ALA A 544 -55.90 -28.18 -21.83
N TRP A 545 -56.50 -28.92 -20.89
CA TRP A 545 -55.75 -29.54 -19.81
C TRP A 545 -55.03 -30.78 -20.31
N GLN A 546 -53.70 -30.81 -20.15
CA GLN A 546 -52.85 -31.91 -20.60
C GLN A 546 -52.07 -32.48 -19.43
N LEU A 547 -52.03 -33.81 -19.32
CA LEU A 547 -51.26 -34.52 -18.32
C LEU A 547 -49.76 -34.23 -18.48
N VAL A 548 -49.07 -33.84 -17.42
CA VAL A 548 -47.62 -33.55 -17.46
C VAL A 548 -46.82 -34.33 -16.44
N ARG A 549 -47.45 -34.88 -15.40
CA ARG A 549 -46.76 -35.72 -14.42
C ARG A 549 -47.69 -36.78 -13.90
N VAL A 550 -47.16 -37.98 -13.76
CA VAL A 550 -47.76 -39.07 -13.00
C VAL A 550 -46.68 -39.57 -12.05
N ASP A 551 -46.98 -39.58 -10.77
CA ASP A 551 -46.09 -39.94 -9.68
C ASP A 551 -46.79 -41.02 -8.87
N MET A 552 -46.16 -42.18 -8.74
CA MET A 552 -46.80 -43.45 -8.40
C MET A 552 -46.07 -44.12 -7.26
N ASN A 553 -46.83 -44.49 -6.21
CA ASN A 553 -46.41 -45.34 -5.10
C ASN A 553 -46.98 -46.76 -5.19
N SER A 554 -47.81 -47.03 -6.22
CA SER A 554 -48.25 -48.37 -6.60
C SER A 554 -48.55 -48.44 -8.09
N GLU A 555 -48.48 -49.63 -8.67
CA GLU A 555 -48.62 -49.85 -10.12
C GLU A 555 -49.99 -49.41 -10.66
N ILE A 556 -49.98 -48.62 -11.74
CA ILE A 556 -51.15 -48.25 -12.53
C ILE A 556 -50.90 -48.43 -14.03
N GLY A 557 -51.80 -49.13 -14.70
CA GLY A 557 -51.68 -49.43 -16.13
C GLY A 557 -50.50 -50.35 -16.46
N THR A 558 -50.24 -50.55 -17.75
CA THR A 558 -49.08 -51.31 -18.22
C THR A 558 -47.86 -50.39 -18.33
N PRO A 559 -46.74 -50.69 -17.67
CA PRO A 559 -45.56 -49.85 -17.72
C PRO A 559 -44.79 -50.02 -19.05
N PRO A 560 -43.99 -49.02 -19.47
CA PRO A 560 -43.17 -49.11 -20.68
C PRO A 560 -42.24 -50.32 -20.67
N ARG A 561 -42.19 -51.05 -21.80
CA ARG A 561 -41.36 -52.24 -22.00
C ARG A 561 -41.53 -53.35 -20.93
N GLY A 562 -42.61 -53.33 -20.15
CA GLY A 562 -42.94 -54.37 -19.17
C GLY A 562 -42.10 -54.38 -17.89
N VAL A 563 -41.34 -53.31 -17.62
CA VAL A 563 -40.57 -53.13 -16.37
C VAL A 563 -41.23 -52.05 -15.52
N GLY A 564 -41.39 -52.29 -14.21
CA GLY A 564 -42.16 -51.40 -13.35
C GLY A 564 -42.00 -51.75 -11.87
N PHE A 565 -43.07 -51.61 -11.09
CA PHE A 565 -43.07 -51.93 -9.66
C PHE A 565 -42.57 -53.35 -9.38
N GLY A 566 -41.70 -53.49 -8.40
CA GLY A 566 -41.07 -54.76 -8.05
C GLY A 566 -39.94 -55.21 -8.98
N SER A 567 -39.74 -54.60 -10.16
CA SER A 567 -38.58 -54.87 -11.01
C SER A 567 -37.28 -54.47 -10.32
N THR A 568 -36.20 -55.15 -10.67
CA THR A 568 -34.83 -54.87 -10.22
C THR A 568 -34.13 -53.90 -11.17
N GLU A 569 -33.04 -53.26 -10.70
CA GLU A 569 -32.18 -52.41 -11.53
C GLU A 569 -31.75 -53.14 -12.82
N SER A 570 -31.30 -54.39 -12.70
CA SER A 570 -30.86 -55.19 -13.85
C SER A 570 -31.97 -55.47 -14.86
N GLU A 571 -33.21 -55.69 -14.40
CA GLU A 571 -34.35 -55.90 -15.30
C GLU A 571 -34.67 -54.61 -16.06
N ILE A 572 -34.67 -53.46 -15.39
CA ILE A 572 -34.91 -52.15 -16.02
C ILE A 572 -33.84 -51.83 -17.06
N VAL A 573 -32.55 -51.94 -16.68
CA VAL A 573 -31.44 -51.60 -17.58
C VAL A 573 -31.37 -52.57 -18.77
N SER A 574 -31.85 -53.81 -18.62
CA SER A 574 -31.84 -54.81 -19.69
C SER A 574 -32.79 -54.53 -20.86
N VAL A 575 -33.77 -53.64 -20.69
CA VAL A 575 -34.77 -53.34 -21.74
C VAL A 575 -34.52 -52.02 -22.47
N TYR A 576 -33.53 -51.24 -22.05
CA TYR A 576 -33.10 -50.00 -22.70
C TYR A 576 -31.64 -50.10 -23.15
N LYS A 577 -31.20 -49.13 -23.96
CA LYS A 577 -29.79 -49.01 -24.32
C LYS A 577 -28.91 -48.91 -23.08
N ASP A 578 -27.82 -49.67 -23.05
CA ASP A 578 -26.78 -49.58 -22.04
C ASP A 578 -25.42 -49.74 -22.74
N PHE A 579 -24.55 -48.74 -22.60
CA PHE A 579 -23.20 -48.78 -23.14
C PHE A 579 -22.23 -49.62 -22.29
N GLY A 580 -22.65 -50.11 -21.12
CA GLY A 580 -21.79 -50.89 -20.25
C GLY A 580 -20.78 -50.04 -19.49
N GLN A 581 -21.08 -48.75 -19.26
CA GLN A 581 -20.25 -47.87 -18.44
C GLN A 581 -20.03 -48.49 -17.06
N VAL A 582 -18.81 -48.39 -16.55
CA VAL A 582 -18.49 -48.82 -15.18
C VAL A 582 -19.10 -47.83 -14.18
N GLU A 583 -19.45 -48.31 -13.00
CA GLU A 583 -19.94 -47.46 -11.92
C GLU A 583 -18.86 -46.44 -11.48
N ALA A 584 -19.26 -45.21 -11.28
CA ALA A 584 -18.42 -44.15 -10.75
C ALA A 584 -18.11 -44.37 -9.26
N PRO A 585 -17.08 -43.70 -8.69
CA PRO A 585 -16.77 -43.80 -7.26
C PRO A 585 -17.93 -43.39 -6.34
N ASN A 586 -18.80 -42.48 -6.79
CA ASN A 586 -20.01 -42.06 -6.07
C ASN A 586 -21.20 -43.04 -6.22
N GLY A 587 -21.00 -44.14 -6.94
CA GLY A 587 -22.01 -45.16 -7.19
C GLY A 587 -22.96 -44.89 -8.36
N THR A 588 -22.86 -43.73 -9.01
CA THR A 588 -23.65 -43.41 -10.19
C THR A 588 -23.13 -44.12 -11.43
N ARG A 589 -23.98 -44.30 -12.45
CA ARG A 589 -23.61 -45.01 -13.68
C ARG A 589 -24.36 -44.46 -14.88
N GLY A 590 -23.63 -43.93 -15.87
CA GLY A 590 -24.19 -43.52 -17.15
C GLY A 590 -24.55 -44.72 -18.03
N LEU A 591 -25.78 -44.82 -18.53
CA LEU A 591 -26.21 -45.87 -19.44
C LEU A 591 -26.04 -45.44 -20.90
N TYR A 592 -26.46 -44.21 -21.22
CA TYR A 592 -26.24 -43.53 -22.50
C TYR A 592 -26.40 -42.03 -22.34
N TYR A 593 -25.72 -41.26 -23.19
CA TYR A 593 -25.77 -39.80 -23.18
C TYR A 593 -25.81 -39.23 -24.60
N GLU A 594 -26.94 -38.65 -24.97
CA GLU A 594 -27.16 -37.86 -26.18
C GLU A 594 -28.12 -36.72 -25.83
N TYR A 595 -27.62 -35.74 -25.06
CA TYR A 595 -28.44 -34.68 -24.45
C TYR A 595 -29.43 -34.05 -25.46
N PRO A 596 -30.73 -33.96 -25.11
CA PRO A 596 -31.31 -34.21 -23.78
C PRO A 596 -31.75 -35.67 -23.52
N ASN A 597 -31.42 -36.62 -24.40
CA ASN A 597 -31.70 -38.05 -24.20
C ASN A 597 -30.62 -38.68 -23.32
N VAL A 598 -30.94 -38.97 -22.06
CA VAL A 598 -29.98 -39.46 -21.08
C VAL A 598 -30.56 -40.69 -20.40
N GLY A 599 -29.74 -41.72 -20.20
CA GLY A 599 -30.05 -42.85 -19.34
C GLY A 599 -28.97 -42.97 -18.27
N GLN A 600 -29.35 -43.09 -17.02
CA GLN A 600 -28.39 -43.17 -15.91
C GLN A 600 -28.99 -43.86 -14.68
N VAL A 601 -28.12 -44.43 -13.86
CA VAL A 601 -28.41 -44.88 -12.50
C VAL A 601 -27.79 -43.86 -11.55
N LEU A 602 -28.62 -43.32 -10.66
CA LEU A 602 -28.25 -42.34 -9.66
C LEU A 602 -28.28 -42.99 -8.28
N VAL A 603 -27.48 -42.45 -7.36
CA VAL A 603 -27.51 -42.80 -5.94
C VAL A 603 -28.09 -41.60 -5.20
N ASN A 604 -29.16 -41.84 -4.45
CA ASN A 604 -29.84 -40.84 -3.64
C ASN A 604 -29.11 -40.64 -2.30
N ASP A 605 -29.39 -39.54 -1.62
CA ASP A 605 -28.77 -39.20 -0.32
C ASP A 605 -29.02 -40.26 0.76
N ASP A 606 -30.12 -41.00 0.67
CA ASP A 606 -30.48 -42.10 1.57
C ASP A 606 -29.79 -43.44 1.20
N GLY A 607 -28.94 -43.44 0.19
CA GLY A 607 -28.23 -44.61 -0.35
C GLY A 607 -29.09 -45.50 -1.26
N THR A 608 -30.36 -45.17 -1.48
CA THR A 608 -31.18 -45.86 -2.49
C THR A 608 -30.77 -45.45 -3.90
N ARG A 609 -31.20 -46.21 -4.89
CA ARG A 609 -30.86 -45.97 -6.30
C ARG A 609 -32.08 -45.53 -7.09
N THR A 610 -31.84 -44.69 -8.09
CA THR A 610 -32.86 -44.27 -9.07
C THR A 610 -32.36 -44.55 -10.47
N VAL A 611 -33.10 -45.33 -11.26
CA VAL A 611 -32.85 -45.43 -12.70
C VAL A 611 -33.66 -44.34 -13.39
N ARG A 612 -32.98 -43.41 -14.05
CA ARG A 612 -33.60 -42.27 -14.73
C ARG A 612 -33.31 -42.32 -16.22
N TYR A 613 -34.36 -42.14 -17.01
CA TYR A 613 -34.27 -41.94 -18.45
C TYR A 613 -34.93 -40.63 -18.85
N SER A 614 -34.38 -39.96 -19.86
CA SER A 614 -35.01 -38.83 -20.51
C SER A 614 -35.03 -39.01 -22.02
N CYS A 615 -36.06 -38.46 -22.66
CA CYS A 615 -36.14 -38.37 -24.11
C CYS A 615 -36.79 -37.07 -24.56
N GLN A 616 -36.26 -36.46 -25.62
CA GLN A 616 -36.93 -35.39 -26.33
C GLN A 616 -37.91 -35.97 -27.35
N ILE A 617 -39.18 -35.58 -27.22
CA ILE A 617 -40.23 -35.99 -28.13
C ILE A 617 -40.30 -35.09 -29.37
N SER A 618 -41.12 -35.48 -30.35
CA SER A 618 -41.31 -34.76 -31.61
C SER A 618 -41.72 -33.27 -31.47
N THR A 619 -42.32 -32.88 -30.34
CA THR A 619 -42.68 -31.48 -30.04
C THR A 619 -41.59 -30.72 -29.26
N SER A 620 -40.36 -31.22 -29.25
CA SER A 620 -39.20 -30.68 -28.52
C SER A 620 -39.32 -30.67 -26.98
N LYS A 621 -40.40 -31.22 -26.43
CA LYS A 621 -40.59 -31.41 -24.98
C LYS A 621 -39.72 -32.58 -24.48
N VAL A 622 -39.26 -32.53 -23.24
CA VAL A 622 -38.46 -33.62 -22.66
C VAL A 622 -39.31 -34.41 -21.68
N TRP A 623 -39.44 -35.71 -21.90
CA TRP A 623 -40.04 -36.64 -20.94
C TRP A 623 -38.97 -37.28 -20.11
N VAL A 624 -39.26 -37.46 -18.83
CA VAL A 624 -38.40 -38.13 -17.86
C VAL A 624 -39.18 -39.27 -17.21
N LEU A 625 -38.55 -40.44 -17.17
CA LEU A 625 -39.04 -41.63 -16.53
C LEU A 625 -38.06 -42.05 -15.43
N GLU A 626 -38.56 -42.14 -14.21
CA GLU A 626 -37.80 -42.49 -13.02
C GLU A 626 -38.35 -43.77 -12.39
N TYR A 627 -37.42 -44.64 -12.00
CA TYR A 627 -37.67 -45.83 -11.21
C TYR A 627 -36.87 -45.69 -9.92
N ASP A 628 -37.55 -45.51 -8.79
CA ASP A 628 -36.90 -45.39 -7.48
C ASP A 628 -36.94 -46.74 -6.76
N LEU A 629 -35.74 -47.22 -6.42
CA LEU A 629 -35.54 -48.53 -5.81
C LEU A 629 -35.61 -48.42 -4.29
N ASP A 630 -36.12 -49.45 -3.64
CA ASP A 630 -36.05 -49.61 -2.20
C ASP A 630 -34.68 -50.17 -1.77
N SER A 631 -34.50 -50.39 -0.47
CA SER A 631 -33.29 -51.00 0.10
C SER A 631 -33.04 -52.44 -0.36
N ASN A 632 -34.04 -53.11 -0.95
CA ASN A 632 -33.92 -54.45 -1.51
C ASN A 632 -33.59 -54.42 -3.02
N GLY A 633 -33.37 -53.24 -3.59
CA GLY A 633 -33.08 -53.07 -5.01
C GLY A 633 -34.28 -53.32 -5.91
N ARG A 634 -35.51 -53.09 -5.41
CA ARG A 634 -36.75 -53.23 -6.18
C ARG A 634 -37.49 -51.92 -6.29
N VAL A 635 -38.11 -51.67 -7.44
CA VAL A 635 -38.91 -50.46 -7.67
C VAL A 635 -40.06 -50.38 -6.68
N LYS A 636 -40.07 -49.32 -5.86
CA LYS A 636 -41.14 -48.97 -4.91
C LYS A 636 -41.91 -47.71 -5.31
N HIS A 637 -41.32 -46.89 -6.17
CA HIS A 637 -41.90 -45.64 -6.63
C HIS A 637 -41.46 -45.40 -8.08
N MET A 638 -42.35 -44.78 -8.86
CA MET A 638 -42.08 -44.41 -10.24
C MET A 638 -42.65 -43.04 -10.54
N ALA A 639 -41.93 -42.24 -11.30
CA ALA A 639 -42.43 -40.97 -11.82
C ALA A 639 -42.24 -40.91 -13.33
N ASN A 640 -43.26 -40.47 -14.05
CA ASN A 640 -43.17 -40.13 -15.47
C ASN A 640 -43.66 -38.70 -15.65
N TYR A 641 -42.80 -37.81 -16.12
CA TYR A 641 -43.12 -36.39 -16.16
C TYR A 641 -42.45 -35.64 -17.30
N TYR A 642 -43.08 -34.54 -17.70
CA TYR A 642 -42.57 -33.57 -18.64
C TYR A 642 -41.64 -32.60 -17.92
N GLN A 643 -40.38 -32.52 -18.35
CA GLN A 643 -39.42 -31.51 -17.90
C GLN A 643 -39.43 -30.33 -18.89
N PRO A 644 -39.95 -29.15 -18.47
CA PRO A 644 -40.09 -27.96 -19.30
C PRO A 644 -38.78 -27.24 -19.61
#